data_AF-A0A1E2WSE4-F1
#
_entry.id   AF-A0A1E2WSE4-F1
#
_cell.length_a   1.000
_cell.length_b   1.000
_cell.length_c   1.000
_cell.angle_alpha   90.00
_cell.angle_beta   90.00
_cell.angle_gamma   90.00
#
_symmetry.space_group_name_H-M   'P 1'
#
loop_
_entity.id
_entity.type
_entity.pdbx_description
1 polymer ?
#
loop_
_entity_poly.entity_id
_entity_poly.type
_entity_poly.pdbx_seq_one_letter_code
_entity_poly.pdbx_strand_id
1 'polypeptide(L)'
;MTLHYAWTALQRYRDAKERKSERPRIPLVIPLRDYAKAVSVESLFSEFFFRKYEIPILGYSVFEQLNRMGKLLLIFDGFDEMADRVDNQKMINNFWELARVVVPGSKAILTCRTEHFPEAKDGRALLNAELEASTSALTGEPPQFEVLELEKFNDDQIRQVLSFRAGVSTVEQIMENPQLLDLARRPVMTELILEALPDIEAGNPVDMSRIYLYAVRNKMERDIKAERTFTSLADKLYFLCELSWEMLSTDQMSLNYRLFPDRIRRLFGHAVQEEKYLDHWHFDMMGQTMLIRNADGDYSPAHRSLLEFFVAYKFAAELGVIAPDFAELAKAQSHLSESVSSDYTWSSYFHRECDENGNIKPILCLQEFIPEEIELLAETVGKETLNTDFFSNNHDKLVNIRRNNAIFELIGNMISSDNEKVKARLLTIITETCGKTSQEVGIVGGNVASLLVQYDPISLRGKNLAGANLRYANFSEADLTECNLDNTDLSNARFDSQSRMLDATLRNSNLNNLILGDLLIGWISKIPLNKTPSLLTTRNPDTPAIFFYYPHGLNPSDRPNLPFKVKQNEIVVAYGENRLLKWNYRIKSVYILNEEVHQEVLKILTVEGEDVYLELKTGLNLPVDEATSFLRSWRCADFTGAIGLGEREIYILKILGAISLPNTSYNPRNDSKLNFGLRHNEGEYDLDELL
;
A
#
# COMPACT_ATOMS: atom_id res chain seq x y z
N MET A 1 -19.20 -0.20 17.67
CA MET A 1 -19.26 1.07 18.44
C MET A 1 -20.57 1.82 18.22
N THR A 2 -20.96 2.09 16.98
CA THR A 2 -22.18 2.81 16.59
C THR A 2 -23.45 2.31 17.29
N LEU A 3 -23.67 1.00 17.28
CA LEU A 3 -24.82 0.36 17.95
C LEU A 3 -24.81 0.57 19.48
N HIS A 4 -23.64 0.55 20.13
CA HIS A 4 -23.52 0.77 21.57
C HIS A 4 -23.88 2.21 21.96
N TYR A 5 -23.40 3.19 21.18
CA TYR A 5 -23.75 4.58 21.38
C TYR A 5 -25.24 4.84 21.13
N ALA A 6 -25.79 4.29 20.04
CA ALA A 6 -27.22 4.38 19.74
C ALA A 6 -28.07 3.74 20.85
N TRP A 7 -27.68 2.57 21.34
CA TRP A 7 -28.35 1.92 22.47
C TRP A 7 -28.32 2.81 23.72
N THR A 8 -27.17 3.40 24.06
CA THR A 8 -27.02 4.29 25.21
C THR A 8 -27.89 5.55 25.07
N ALA A 9 -27.93 6.15 23.88
CA ALA A 9 -28.79 7.30 23.59
C ALA A 9 -30.28 6.92 23.68
N LEU A 10 -30.66 5.73 23.23
CA LEU A 10 -32.01 5.22 23.33
C LEU A 10 -32.43 4.97 24.78
N GLN A 11 -31.54 4.45 25.64
CA GLN A 11 -31.81 4.30 27.07
C GLN A 11 -32.10 5.66 27.71
N ARG A 12 -31.27 6.68 27.44
CA ARG A 12 -31.52 8.06 27.91
C ARG A 12 -32.87 8.60 27.45
N TYR A 13 -33.29 8.27 26.22
CA TYR A 13 -34.61 8.64 25.71
C TYR A 13 -35.75 7.97 26.48
N ARG A 14 -35.63 6.67 26.76
CA ARG A 14 -36.62 5.91 27.54
C ARG A 14 -36.73 6.44 28.96
N ASP A 15 -35.61 6.68 29.62
CA ASP A 15 -35.58 7.24 30.98
C ASP A 15 -36.25 8.61 31.03
N ALA A 16 -35.97 9.49 30.07
CA ALA A 16 -36.60 10.80 29.99
C ALA A 16 -38.12 10.70 29.73
N LYS A 17 -38.55 9.73 28.91
CA LYS A 17 -39.96 9.45 28.65
C LYS A 17 -40.69 8.99 29.91
N GLU A 18 -40.08 8.09 30.69
CA GLU A 18 -40.63 7.61 31.97
C GLU A 18 -40.71 8.72 33.02
N ARG A 19 -39.67 9.55 33.10
CA ARG A 19 -39.60 10.70 34.03
C ARG A 19 -40.42 11.91 33.59
N LYS A 20 -41.07 11.86 32.42
CA LYS A 20 -41.82 12.98 31.80
C LYS A 20 -40.98 14.27 31.68
N SER A 21 -39.66 14.15 31.52
CA SER A 21 -38.77 15.27 31.30
C SER A 21 -38.62 15.57 29.80
N GLU A 22 -37.87 16.62 29.47
CA GLU A 22 -37.47 16.88 28.08
C GLU A 22 -36.76 15.64 27.51
N ARG A 23 -37.21 15.20 26.33
CA ARG A 23 -36.71 13.98 25.71
C ARG A 23 -35.49 14.32 24.84
N PRO A 24 -34.38 13.58 24.96
CA PRO A 24 -33.26 13.70 24.06
C PRO A 24 -33.65 13.24 22.64
N ARG A 25 -32.72 13.35 21.70
CA ARG A 25 -32.90 12.89 20.32
C ARG A 25 -33.03 11.36 20.26
N ILE A 26 -33.90 10.87 19.38
CA ILE A 26 -34.00 9.45 19.06
C ILE A 26 -32.88 9.09 18.07
N PRO A 27 -31.99 8.14 18.39
CA PRO A 27 -30.94 7.71 17.47
C PRO A 27 -31.53 6.85 16.34
N LEU A 28 -31.17 7.18 15.10
CA LEU A 28 -31.43 6.37 13.91
C LEU A 28 -30.08 5.93 13.33
N VAL A 29 -29.77 4.64 13.41
CA VAL A 29 -28.54 4.06 12.85
C VAL A 29 -28.83 3.61 11.43
N ILE A 30 -28.05 4.12 10.49
CA ILE A 30 -28.23 3.96 9.05
C ILE A 30 -26.92 3.37 8.50
N PRO A 31 -26.84 2.04 8.29
CA PRO A 31 -25.67 1.40 7.68
C PRO A 31 -25.62 1.77 6.20
N LEU A 32 -24.65 2.60 5.79
CA LEU A 32 -24.61 3.17 4.44
C LEU A 32 -24.31 2.14 3.34
N ARG A 33 -23.60 1.05 3.68
CA ARG A 33 -23.35 -0.09 2.78
C ARG A 33 -24.60 -0.64 2.10
N ASP A 34 -25.70 -0.70 2.85
CA ASP A 34 -26.94 -1.30 2.38
C ASP A 34 -27.66 -0.37 1.37
N TYR A 35 -27.15 0.85 1.16
CA TYR A 35 -27.73 1.89 0.31
C TYR A 35 -26.73 2.43 -0.73
N ALA A 36 -25.67 1.69 -1.05
CA ALA A 36 -24.63 2.08 -2.01
C ALA A 36 -25.17 2.45 -3.42
N LYS A 37 -26.38 1.99 -3.78
CA LYS A 37 -27.04 2.26 -5.06
C LYS A 37 -28.04 3.42 -5.02
N ALA A 38 -28.28 4.01 -3.86
CA ALA A 38 -29.26 5.09 -3.71
C ALA A 38 -28.74 6.36 -4.39
N VAL A 39 -29.53 6.91 -5.32
CA VAL A 39 -29.17 8.12 -6.10
C VAL A 39 -29.44 9.41 -5.31
N SER A 40 -30.29 9.34 -4.28
CA SER A 40 -30.67 10.50 -3.46
C SER A 40 -30.96 10.12 -2.00
N VAL A 41 -30.90 11.11 -1.11
CA VAL A 41 -31.21 10.90 0.31
C VAL A 41 -32.69 10.56 0.54
N GLU A 42 -33.59 11.09 -0.27
CA GLU A 42 -35.00 10.72 -0.23
C GLU A 42 -35.19 9.23 -0.55
N SER A 43 -34.46 8.71 -1.55
CA SER A 43 -34.47 7.28 -1.87
C SER A 43 -33.94 6.45 -0.70
N LEU A 44 -32.83 6.89 -0.09
CA LEU A 44 -32.22 6.22 1.06
C LEU A 44 -33.20 6.12 2.23
N PHE A 45 -33.83 7.23 2.64
CA PHE A 45 -34.78 7.20 3.76
C PHE A 45 -36.09 6.49 3.42
N SER A 46 -36.53 6.56 2.16
CA SER A 46 -37.70 5.80 1.72
C SER A 46 -37.45 4.30 1.81
N GLU A 47 -36.27 3.84 1.38
CA GLU A 47 -35.88 2.44 1.49
C GLU A 47 -35.68 2.02 2.97
N PHE A 48 -35.04 2.87 3.77
CA PHE A 48 -34.87 2.65 5.20
C PHE A 48 -36.20 2.51 5.94
N PHE A 49 -37.09 3.50 5.85
CA PHE A 49 -38.34 3.49 6.62
C PHE A 49 -39.35 2.49 6.07
N PHE A 50 -39.57 2.45 4.74
CA PHE A 50 -40.70 1.70 4.20
C PHE A 50 -40.38 0.28 3.77
N ARG A 51 -39.17 0.02 3.24
CA ARG A 51 -38.82 -1.31 2.75
C ARG A 51 -38.11 -2.14 3.79
N LYS A 52 -37.10 -1.58 4.46
CA LYS A 52 -36.24 -2.34 5.38
C LYS A 52 -36.87 -2.55 6.75
N TYR A 53 -37.40 -1.48 7.34
CA TYR A 53 -37.92 -1.51 8.71
C TYR A 53 -39.44 -1.39 8.80
N GLU A 54 -40.14 -1.19 7.67
CA GLU A 54 -41.61 -1.09 7.57
C GLU A 54 -42.25 -0.14 8.60
N ILE A 55 -41.58 0.96 8.90
CA ILE A 55 -41.99 1.94 9.89
C ILE A 55 -43.16 2.76 9.32
N PRO A 56 -44.32 2.82 10.02
CA PRO A 56 -45.54 3.44 9.50
C PRO A 56 -45.52 4.97 9.63
N ILE A 57 -44.64 5.63 8.87
CA ILE A 57 -44.67 7.10 8.71
C ILE A 57 -45.50 7.49 7.48
N LEU A 58 -46.19 8.64 7.53
CA LEU A 58 -47.08 9.10 6.44
C LEU A 58 -46.34 9.64 5.20
N GLY A 59 -45.03 9.45 5.11
CA GLY A 59 -44.19 9.93 4.01
C GLY A 59 -42.89 10.57 4.48
N TYR A 60 -42.01 10.89 3.52
CA TYR A 60 -40.72 11.54 3.74
C TYR A 60 -40.84 12.92 4.43
N SER A 61 -41.91 13.67 4.16
CA SER A 61 -42.16 14.97 4.78
C SER A 61 -42.29 14.93 6.30
N VAL A 62 -42.78 13.81 6.86
CA VAL A 62 -42.85 13.62 8.32
C VAL A 62 -41.45 13.49 8.91
N PHE A 63 -40.56 12.76 8.24
CA PHE A 63 -39.16 12.65 8.64
C PHE A 63 -38.48 14.02 8.62
N GLU A 64 -38.65 14.82 7.57
CA GLU A 64 -38.07 16.16 7.49
C GLU A 64 -38.51 17.05 8.66
N GLN A 65 -39.79 17.02 9.01
CA GLN A 65 -40.33 17.79 10.14
C GLN A 65 -39.72 17.32 11.47
N LEU A 66 -39.66 16.00 11.71
CA LEU A 66 -39.06 15.45 12.93
C LEU A 66 -37.57 15.81 13.06
N ASN A 67 -36.85 15.83 11.93
CA ASN A 67 -35.46 16.22 11.88
C ASN A 67 -35.27 17.72 12.17
N ARG A 68 -36.07 18.60 11.56
CA ARG A 68 -36.08 20.06 11.83
C ARG A 68 -36.46 20.38 13.27
N MET A 69 -37.39 19.62 13.86
CA MET A 69 -37.77 19.74 15.27
C MET A 69 -36.68 19.26 16.25
N GLY A 70 -35.54 18.78 15.74
CA GLY A 70 -34.44 18.26 16.55
C GLY A 70 -34.80 17.02 17.36
N LYS A 71 -35.76 16.22 16.88
CA LYS A 71 -36.18 14.97 17.54
C LYS A 71 -35.31 13.79 17.18
N LEU A 72 -34.53 13.88 16.11
CA LEU A 72 -33.72 12.80 15.57
C LEU A 72 -32.22 13.07 15.77
N LEU A 73 -31.48 12.00 15.99
CA LEU A 73 -30.02 11.91 15.90
C LEU A 73 -29.72 10.91 14.79
N LEU A 74 -29.26 11.40 13.65
CA LEU A 74 -28.96 10.57 12.49
C LEU A 74 -27.53 10.05 12.64
N ILE A 75 -27.34 8.74 12.53
CA ILE A 75 -26.01 8.13 12.62
C ILE A 75 -25.80 7.32 11.34
N PHE A 76 -25.06 7.89 10.42
CA PHE A 76 -24.66 7.26 9.18
C PHE A 76 -23.38 6.44 9.42
N ASP A 77 -23.49 5.13 9.32
CA ASP A 77 -22.41 4.19 9.65
C ASP A 77 -21.75 3.65 8.38
N GLY A 78 -20.42 3.79 8.27
CA GLY A 78 -19.63 3.23 7.18
C GLY A 78 -19.73 4.06 5.89
N PHE A 79 -19.41 5.35 5.94
CA PHE A 79 -19.36 6.20 4.72
C PHE A 79 -18.39 5.64 3.67
N ASP A 80 -17.31 5.02 4.13
CA ASP A 80 -16.35 4.30 3.30
C ASP A 80 -16.98 3.17 2.46
N GLU A 81 -18.10 2.61 2.94
CA GLU A 81 -18.80 1.49 2.31
C GLU A 81 -19.82 1.94 1.24
N MET A 82 -20.06 3.26 1.12
CA MET A 82 -20.96 3.88 0.13
C MET A 82 -20.23 4.87 -0.78
N ALA A 83 -19.16 5.50 -0.29
CA ALA A 83 -18.38 6.49 -1.01
C ALA A 83 -17.49 5.82 -2.05
N ASP A 84 -17.87 6.00 -3.31
CA ASP A 84 -17.08 5.63 -4.49
C ASP A 84 -15.77 6.45 -4.50
N ARG A 85 -14.64 5.83 -4.12
CA ARG A 85 -13.32 6.50 -4.08
C ARG A 85 -12.81 6.92 -5.47
N VAL A 86 -13.42 6.42 -6.56
CA VAL A 86 -13.04 6.69 -7.96
C VAL A 86 -13.19 8.17 -8.31
N ASP A 87 -14.19 8.82 -7.73
CA ASP A 87 -14.64 10.13 -8.12
C ASP A 87 -14.75 10.97 -6.86
N ASN A 88 -13.68 11.69 -6.54
CA ASN A 88 -13.66 12.65 -5.43
C ASN A 88 -14.87 13.58 -5.52
N GLN A 89 -15.27 13.99 -6.72
CA GLN A 89 -16.45 14.81 -6.93
C GLN A 89 -17.72 14.04 -6.54
N LYS A 90 -17.87 12.76 -6.90
CA LYS A 90 -19.02 11.93 -6.47
C LYS A 90 -19.01 11.62 -4.98
N MET A 91 -17.86 11.37 -4.36
CA MET A 91 -17.74 11.21 -2.90
C MET A 91 -18.16 12.50 -2.19
N ILE A 92 -17.66 13.64 -2.66
CA ILE A 92 -18.04 14.95 -2.15
C ILE A 92 -19.51 15.23 -2.43
N ASN A 93 -20.04 14.88 -3.60
CA ASN A 93 -21.47 14.98 -3.93
C ASN A 93 -22.31 14.09 -3.01
N ASN A 94 -21.90 12.84 -2.76
CA ASN A 94 -22.58 11.92 -1.85
C ASN A 94 -22.54 12.44 -0.41
N PHE A 95 -21.40 12.98 0.02
CA PHE A 95 -21.26 13.66 1.30
C PHE A 95 -22.21 14.85 1.38
N TRP A 96 -22.26 15.71 0.35
CA TRP A 96 -23.16 16.86 0.31
C TRP A 96 -24.62 16.48 0.23
N GLU A 97 -24.97 15.44 -0.52
CA GLU A 97 -26.30 14.87 -0.54
C GLU A 97 -26.70 14.45 0.88
N LEU A 98 -25.87 13.67 1.59
CA LEU A 98 -26.11 13.34 3.00
C LEU A 98 -26.17 14.60 3.88
N ALA A 99 -25.31 15.60 3.64
CA ALA A 99 -25.31 16.84 4.39
C ALA A 99 -26.60 17.66 4.20
N ARG A 100 -27.41 17.43 3.16
CA ARG A 100 -28.73 18.10 3.00
C ARG A 100 -29.70 17.79 4.13
N VAL A 101 -29.52 16.68 4.85
CA VAL A 101 -30.35 16.42 6.05
C VAL A 101 -29.91 17.26 7.25
N VAL A 102 -28.76 17.92 7.18
CA VAL A 102 -28.27 18.79 8.24
C VAL A 102 -28.87 20.18 8.07
N VAL A 103 -30.03 20.36 8.69
CA VAL A 103 -30.80 21.62 8.76
C VAL A 103 -30.74 22.22 10.16
N PRO A 104 -31.11 23.50 10.37
CA PRO A 104 -31.20 24.08 11.71
C PRO A 104 -32.02 23.20 12.66
N GLY A 105 -31.43 22.84 13.80
CA GLY A 105 -32.03 21.94 14.79
C GLY A 105 -31.72 20.45 14.60
N SER A 106 -31.19 20.01 13.46
CA SER A 106 -30.77 18.62 13.24
C SER A 106 -29.42 18.28 13.93
N LYS A 107 -29.11 16.99 14.03
CA LYS A 107 -27.79 16.50 14.45
C LYS A 107 -27.51 15.17 13.77
N ALA A 108 -26.37 15.10 13.09
CA ALA A 108 -25.91 13.91 12.39
C ALA A 108 -24.51 13.51 12.87
N ILE A 109 -24.20 12.22 12.80
CA ILE A 109 -22.87 11.64 12.97
C ILE A 109 -22.61 10.80 11.73
N LEU A 110 -21.43 10.97 11.13
CA LEU A 110 -20.96 10.17 10.01
C LEU A 110 -19.71 9.42 10.46
N THR A 111 -19.70 8.10 10.37
CA THR A 111 -18.50 7.28 10.63
C THR A 111 -17.80 6.97 9.30
N CYS A 112 -16.48 7.01 9.31
CA CYS A 112 -15.67 6.71 8.13
C CYS A 112 -14.26 6.30 8.57
N ARG A 113 -13.52 5.59 7.72
CA ARG A 113 -12.09 5.32 7.91
C ARG A 113 -11.28 6.57 7.59
N THR A 114 -10.17 6.76 8.32
CA THR A 114 -9.22 7.86 8.13
C THR A 114 -8.69 7.97 6.70
N GLU A 115 -8.65 6.87 5.97
CA GLU A 115 -8.16 6.78 4.60
C GLU A 115 -9.01 7.51 3.55
N HIS A 116 -10.28 7.85 3.84
CA HIS A 116 -11.17 8.57 2.89
C HIS A 116 -11.06 10.09 3.01
N PHE A 117 -10.44 10.58 4.08
CA PHE A 117 -10.16 12.00 4.30
C PHE A 117 -8.68 12.13 4.67
N PRO A 118 -7.76 12.08 3.68
CA PRO A 118 -6.33 12.19 3.95
C PRO A 118 -6.05 13.57 4.55
N GLU A 119 -5.60 13.55 5.79
CA GLU A 119 -5.29 14.72 6.64
C GLU A 119 -6.50 15.62 6.95
N ALA A 120 -6.86 15.68 8.23
CA ALA A 120 -7.97 16.49 8.73
C ALA A 120 -7.89 18.00 8.38
N LYS A 121 -6.72 18.50 7.95
CA LYS A 121 -6.56 19.89 7.48
C LYS A 121 -6.94 20.07 6.00
N ASP A 122 -6.54 19.16 5.13
CA ASP A 122 -6.81 19.24 3.68
C ASP A 122 -8.26 18.84 3.38
N GLY A 123 -8.79 17.81 4.05
CA GLY A 123 -10.22 17.47 3.98
C GLY A 123 -11.14 18.60 4.47
N ARG A 124 -10.74 19.35 5.52
CA ARG A 124 -11.46 20.56 5.96
C ARG A 124 -11.38 21.69 4.94
N ALA A 125 -10.23 21.90 4.30
CA ALA A 125 -10.06 22.94 3.29
C ALA A 125 -10.90 22.64 2.03
N LEU A 126 -10.91 21.38 1.57
CA LEU A 126 -11.73 20.91 0.45
C LEU A 126 -13.23 21.05 0.74
N LEU A 127 -13.68 20.53 1.88
CA LEU A 127 -15.08 20.62 2.30
C LEU A 127 -15.51 22.09 2.52
N ASN A 128 -14.64 22.95 3.05
CA ASN A 128 -14.96 24.37 3.22
C ASN A 128 -14.92 25.18 1.91
N ALA A 129 -14.00 24.88 0.98
CA ALA A 129 -13.93 25.55 -0.31
C ALA A 129 -15.16 25.23 -1.18
N GLU A 130 -15.64 23.99 -1.12
CA GLU A 130 -16.86 23.57 -1.84
C GLU A 130 -18.14 23.98 -1.11
N LEU A 131 -18.08 24.16 0.22
CA LEU A 131 -19.13 24.82 1.00
C LEU A 131 -19.38 26.23 0.45
N GLU A 132 -18.34 27.04 0.20
CA GLU A 132 -18.50 28.39 -0.38
C GLU A 132 -19.13 28.36 -1.79
N ALA A 133 -18.74 27.39 -2.63
CA ALA A 133 -19.30 27.23 -3.97
C ALA A 133 -20.77 26.74 -3.94
N SER A 134 -21.10 25.83 -3.03
CA SER A 134 -22.40 25.15 -2.97
C SER A 134 -23.44 25.90 -2.12
N THR A 135 -23.00 26.71 -1.15
CA THR A 135 -23.88 27.57 -0.32
C THR A 135 -24.32 28.85 -1.02
N SER A 136 -23.79 29.16 -2.20
CA SER A 136 -24.30 30.22 -3.10
C SER A 136 -25.83 30.18 -3.30
N ALA A 137 -26.44 28.99 -3.20
CA ALA A 137 -27.86 28.75 -3.42
C ALA A 137 -28.66 28.47 -2.12
N LEU A 138 -28.02 28.39 -0.95
CA LEU A 138 -28.67 28.06 0.33
C LEU A 138 -29.02 29.34 1.10
N THR A 139 -30.30 29.51 1.42
CA THR A 139 -30.79 30.61 2.27
C THR A 139 -30.67 30.19 3.75
N GLY A 140 -29.49 30.39 4.36
CA GLY A 140 -29.27 30.09 5.79
C GLY A 140 -27.82 30.17 6.25
N GLU A 141 -27.59 30.00 7.57
CA GLU A 141 -26.25 29.81 8.14
C GLU A 141 -25.66 28.47 7.65
N PRO A 142 -24.38 28.42 7.26
CA PRO A 142 -23.75 27.19 6.79
C PRO A 142 -23.69 26.13 7.90
N PRO A 143 -23.83 24.83 7.55
CA PRO A 143 -23.71 23.75 8.52
C PRO A 143 -22.34 23.74 9.21
N GLN A 144 -22.34 23.56 10.54
CA GLN A 144 -21.12 23.41 11.33
C GLN A 144 -20.67 21.95 11.35
N PHE A 145 -19.44 21.69 10.91
CA PHE A 145 -18.84 20.35 10.90
C PHE A 145 -17.71 20.24 11.93
N GLU A 146 -17.70 19.13 12.66
CA GLU A 146 -16.61 18.75 13.56
C GLU A 146 -16.08 17.38 13.13
N VAL A 147 -14.76 17.27 12.99
CA VAL A 147 -14.09 16.01 12.66
C VAL A 147 -13.42 15.49 13.92
N LEU A 148 -13.78 14.28 14.32
CA LEU A 148 -13.28 13.59 15.50
C LEU A 148 -12.56 12.31 15.08
N GLU A 149 -11.37 12.07 15.62
CA GLU A 149 -10.61 10.84 15.40
C GLU A 149 -10.79 9.90 16.59
N LEU A 150 -10.94 8.61 16.33
CA LEU A 150 -10.97 7.59 17.37
C LEU A 150 -9.54 7.24 17.78
N GLU A 151 -9.21 7.49 19.04
CA GLU A 151 -7.93 7.12 19.60
C GLU A 151 -7.79 5.59 19.70
N LYS A 152 -6.55 5.11 19.52
CA LYS A 152 -6.19 3.72 19.79
C LYS A 152 -6.33 3.43 21.28
N PHE A 153 -6.48 2.15 21.65
CA PHE A 153 -6.46 1.80 23.06
C PHE A 153 -5.12 2.13 23.70
N ASN A 154 -5.20 2.74 24.87
CA ASN A 154 -4.06 2.91 25.76
C ASN A 154 -3.82 1.62 26.58
N ASP A 155 -2.68 1.58 27.26
CA ASP A 155 -2.20 0.38 27.96
C ASP A 155 -3.17 -0.05 29.08
N ASP A 156 -3.81 0.91 29.76
CA ASP A 156 -4.80 0.64 30.81
C ASP A 156 -6.09 0.03 30.24
N GLN A 157 -6.56 0.54 29.09
CA GLN A 157 -7.73 0.01 28.39
C GLN A 157 -7.48 -1.41 27.88
N ILE A 158 -6.28 -1.67 27.32
CA ILE A 158 -5.90 -3.02 26.87
C ILE A 158 -5.90 -3.99 28.06
N ARG A 159 -5.21 -3.62 29.16
CA ARG A 159 -5.18 -4.43 30.38
C ARG A 159 -6.59 -4.68 30.91
N GLN A 160 -7.45 -3.68 30.91
CA GLN A 160 -8.85 -3.82 31.35
C GLN A 160 -9.61 -4.81 30.47
N VAL A 161 -9.55 -4.70 29.14
CA VAL A 161 -10.25 -5.60 28.22
C VAL A 161 -9.75 -7.04 28.36
N LEU A 162 -8.43 -7.23 28.40
CA LEU A 162 -7.83 -8.57 28.56
C LEU A 162 -8.21 -9.19 29.92
N SER A 163 -8.26 -8.40 30.99
CA SER A 163 -8.61 -8.89 32.34
C SER A 163 -10.03 -9.45 32.46
N PHE A 164 -10.96 -9.04 31.58
CA PHE A 164 -12.31 -9.62 31.56
C PHE A 164 -12.35 -11.04 31.01
N ARG A 165 -11.31 -11.49 30.30
CA ARG A 165 -11.32 -12.76 29.55
C ARG A 165 -10.11 -13.66 29.79
N ALA A 166 -9.03 -13.13 30.35
CA ALA A 166 -7.78 -13.85 30.63
C ALA A 166 -7.35 -13.69 32.09
N GLY A 167 -6.55 -14.65 32.59
CA GLY A 167 -5.96 -14.58 33.92
C GLY A 167 -4.83 -13.55 34.02
N VAL A 168 -4.54 -13.08 35.23
CA VAL A 168 -3.57 -12.00 35.49
C VAL A 168 -2.19 -12.29 34.89
N SER A 169 -1.70 -13.53 34.96
CA SER A 169 -0.42 -13.93 34.37
C SER A 169 -0.37 -13.75 32.85
N THR A 170 -1.43 -14.16 32.15
CA THR A 170 -1.54 -14.08 30.69
C THR A 170 -1.69 -12.64 30.24
N VAL A 171 -2.41 -11.81 31.00
CA VAL A 171 -2.51 -10.37 30.74
C VAL A 171 -1.12 -9.73 30.80
N GLU A 172 -0.35 -9.98 31.85
CA GLU A 172 1.00 -9.41 31.95
C GLU A 172 1.93 -9.93 30.86
N GLN A 173 1.84 -11.20 30.45
CA GLN A 173 2.61 -11.72 29.30
C GLN A 173 2.29 -10.97 28.00
N ILE A 174 1.01 -10.66 27.72
CA ILE A 174 0.63 -9.87 26.56
C ILE A 174 1.15 -8.43 26.68
N MET A 175 1.01 -7.83 27.86
CA MET A 175 1.43 -6.44 28.12
C MET A 175 2.95 -6.26 28.05
N GLU A 176 3.72 -7.29 28.42
CA GLU A 176 5.19 -7.30 28.36
C GLU A 176 5.73 -7.52 26.94
N ASN A 177 4.93 -8.07 26.02
CA ASN A 177 5.33 -8.29 24.63
C ASN A 177 5.02 -7.04 23.78
N PRO A 178 6.03 -6.30 23.28
CA PRO A 178 5.80 -5.05 22.55
C PRO A 178 4.99 -5.22 21.27
N GLN A 179 5.15 -6.35 20.57
CA GLN A 179 4.42 -6.63 19.33
C GLN A 179 2.94 -6.91 19.62
N LEU A 180 2.64 -7.74 20.62
CA LEU A 180 1.26 -8.01 21.03
C LEU A 180 0.58 -6.77 21.59
N LEU A 181 1.32 -5.97 22.38
CA LEU A 181 0.81 -4.72 22.92
C LEU A 181 0.44 -3.75 21.81
N ASP A 182 1.31 -3.55 20.81
CA ASP A 182 1.01 -2.68 19.65
C ASP A 182 -0.23 -3.16 18.88
N LEU A 183 -0.38 -4.47 18.70
CA LEU A 183 -1.55 -5.03 18.04
C LEU A 183 -2.83 -4.85 18.87
N ALA A 184 -2.77 -5.09 20.18
CA ALA A 184 -3.88 -4.92 21.10
C ALA A 184 -4.37 -3.47 21.21
N ARG A 185 -3.56 -2.48 20.80
CA ARG A 185 -4.01 -1.08 20.65
C ARG A 185 -5.19 -0.96 19.67
N ARG A 186 -5.37 -1.93 18.75
CA ARG A 186 -6.53 -2.04 17.85
C ARG A 186 -7.59 -2.93 18.51
N PRO A 187 -8.79 -2.42 18.87
CA PRO A 187 -9.78 -3.17 19.65
C PRO A 187 -10.14 -4.55 19.08
N VAL A 188 -10.28 -4.67 17.75
CA VAL A 188 -10.60 -5.93 17.05
C VAL A 188 -9.52 -7.01 17.28
N MET A 189 -8.25 -6.62 17.40
CA MET A 189 -7.15 -7.56 17.60
C MET A 189 -7.17 -8.20 18.99
N THR A 190 -7.76 -7.54 19.98
CA THR A 190 -7.81 -8.07 21.35
C THR A 190 -8.52 -9.42 21.40
N GLU A 191 -9.63 -9.57 20.67
CA GLU A 191 -10.39 -10.82 20.60
C GLU A 191 -9.59 -11.92 19.89
N LEU A 192 -8.85 -11.57 18.83
CA LEU A 192 -8.03 -12.51 18.09
C LEU A 192 -6.79 -12.96 18.88
N ILE A 193 -6.17 -12.03 19.61
CA ILE A 193 -5.05 -12.34 20.52
C ILE A 193 -5.53 -13.29 21.62
N LEU A 194 -6.70 -13.04 22.21
CA LEU A 194 -7.29 -13.93 23.22
C LEU A 194 -7.55 -15.34 22.68
N GLU A 195 -7.98 -15.44 21.42
CA GLU A 195 -8.19 -16.74 20.75
C GLU A 195 -6.86 -17.45 20.41
N ALA A 196 -5.82 -16.69 20.10
CA ALA A 196 -4.47 -17.18 19.81
C ALA A 196 -3.64 -17.51 21.07
N LEU A 197 -4.17 -17.24 22.27
CA LEU A 197 -3.45 -17.41 23.54
C LEU A 197 -2.80 -18.78 23.74
N PRO A 198 -3.47 -19.92 23.48
CA PRO A 198 -2.87 -21.23 23.71
C PRO A 198 -1.56 -21.43 22.93
N ASP A 199 -1.48 -20.85 21.74
CA ASP A 199 -0.30 -20.93 20.87
C ASP A 199 0.81 -19.97 21.28
N ILE A 200 0.42 -18.77 21.72
CA ILE A 200 1.34 -17.78 22.27
C ILE A 200 1.99 -18.33 23.56
N GLU A 201 1.20 -18.94 24.44
CA GLU A 201 1.67 -19.57 25.68
C GLU A 201 2.56 -20.80 25.43
N ALA A 202 2.36 -21.50 24.31
CA ALA A 202 3.22 -22.59 23.86
C ALA A 202 4.59 -22.12 23.31
N GLY A 203 4.80 -20.80 23.18
CA GLY A 203 6.05 -20.21 22.70
C GLY A 203 6.19 -20.19 21.17
N ASN A 204 5.07 -20.29 20.43
CA ASN A 204 5.08 -20.17 18.98
C ASN A 204 5.43 -18.74 18.53
N PRO A 205 5.96 -18.55 17.31
CA PRO A 205 6.28 -17.21 16.80
C PRO A 205 5.05 -16.32 16.74
N VAL A 206 5.23 -15.02 17.00
CA VAL A 206 4.12 -14.07 17.08
C VAL A 206 4.34 -12.93 16.10
N ASP A 207 3.38 -12.77 15.20
CA ASP A 207 3.21 -11.61 14.33
C ASP A 207 1.72 -11.47 13.95
N MET A 208 1.39 -10.43 13.18
CA MET A 208 0.02 -10.15 12.77
C MET A 208 -0.64 -11.33 12.04
N SER A 209 0.04 -11.94 11.08
CA SER A 209 -0.48 -13.05 10.28
C SER A 209 -0.63 -14.32 11.12
N ARG A 210 0.32 -14.59 12.04
CA ARG A 210 0.26 -15.74 12.94
C ARG A 210 -0.85 -15.63 13.98
N ILE A 211 -1.16 -14.43 14.47
CA ILE A 211 -2.32 -14.22 15.35
C ILE A 211 -3.61 -14.56 14.62
N TYR A 212 -3.76 -14.14 13.36
CA TYR A 212 -4.90 -14.57 12.54
C TYR A 212 -4.90 -16.08 12.34
N LEU A 213 -3.76 -16.69 11.98
CA LEU A 213 -3.63 -18.14 11.79
C LEU A 213 -4.11 -18.92 13.02
N TYR A 214 -3.59 -18.58 14.21
CA TYR A 214 -3.91 -19.26 15.45
C TYR A 214 -5.38 -19.04 15.82
N ALA A 215 -5.88 -17.81 15.70
CA ALA A 215 -7.28 -17.50 15.97
C ALA A 215 -8.24 -18.27 15.04
N VAL A 216 -7.93 -18.30 13.74
CA VAL A 216 -8.70 -19.02 12.71
C VAL A 216 -8.71 -20.51 13.00
N ARG A 217 -7.53 -21.11 13.22
CA ARG A 217 -7.40 -22.54 13.51
C ARG A 217 -8.16 -22.93 14.76
N ASN A 218 -7.94 -22.23 15.87
CA ASN A 218 -8.54 -22.57 17.16
C ASN A 218 -10.07 -22.44 17.12
N LYS A 219 -10.58 -21.45 16.36
CA LYS A 219 -12.02 -21.30 16.13
C LYS A 219 -12.60 -22.42 15.27
N MET A 220 -11.98 -22.73 14.13
CA MET A 220 -12.44 -23.80 13.24
C MET A 220 -12.40 -25.17 13.92
N GLU A 221 -11.35 -25.47 14.69
CA GLU A 221 -11.25 -26.72 15.44
C GLU A 221 -12.33 -26.86 16.50
N ARG A 222 -12.67 -25.77 17.21
CA ARG A 222 -13.78 -25.79 18.18
C ARG A 222 -15.11 -26.05 17.48
N ASP A 223 -15.37 -25.40 16.35
CA ASP A 223 -16.58 -25.62 15.56
C ASP A 223 -16.67 -27.09 15.08
N ILE A 224 -15.57 -27.67 14.59
CA ILE A 224 -15.48 -29.10 14.17
C ILE A 224 -15.67 -30.08 15.35
N LYS A 225 -15.21 -29.73 16.56
CA LYS A 225 -15.36 -30.59 17.75
C LYS A 225 -16.76 -30.47 18.36
N ALA A 226 -17.36 -29.29 18.32
CA ALA A 226 -18.68 -29.01 18.89
C ALA A 226 -19.82 -29.53 18.01
N GLU A 227 -19.67 -29.46 16.68
CA GLU A 227 -20.65 -29.92 15.70
C GLU A 227 -20.09 -31.12 14.94
N ARG A 228 -20.94 -32.11 14.59
CA ARG A 228 -20.50 -33.21 13.72
C ARG A 228 -20.38 -32.70 12.28
N THR A 229 -19.23 -32.13 11.93
CA THR A 229 -18.97 -31.61 10.58
C THR A 229 -18.46 -32.72 9.66
N PHE A 230 -18.82 -32.64 8.38
CA PHE A 230 -18.38 -33.51 7.29
C PHE A 230 -17.17 -32.95 6.52
N THR A 231 -16.81 -31.70 6.79
CA THR A 231 -15.73 -30.96 6.13
C THR A 231 -14.47 -30.92 7.01
N SER A 232 -13.30 -31.07 6.37
CA SER A 232 -12.00 -30.97 7.07
C SER A 232 -11.58 -29.51 7.28
N LEU A 233 -10.59 -29.30 8.14
CA LEU A 233 -10.02 -27.95 8.37
C LEU A 233 -9.46 -27.36 7.07
N ALA A 234 -8.81 -28.21 6.26
CA ALA A 234 -8.28 -27.83 4.96
C ALA A 234 -9.39 -27.42 3.96
N ASP A 235 -10.52 -28.14 3.94
CA ASP A 235 -11.66 -27.78 3.08
C ASP A 235 -12.25 -26.41 3.46
N LYS A 236 -12.37 -26.15 4.77
CA LYS A 236 -12.88 -24.87 5.29
C LYS A 236 -11.95 -23.71 4.96
N LEU A 237 -10.65 -23.92 5.14
CA LEU A 237 -9.62 -22.96 4.77
C LEU A 237 -9.70 -22.62 3.27
N TYR A 238 -9.70 -23.64 2.41
CA TYR A 238 -9.80 -23.45 0.96
C TYR A 238 -11.06 -22.70 0.57
N PHE A 239 -12.22 -23.09 1.13
CA PHE A 239 -13.48 -22.40 0.89
C PHE A 239 -13.42 -20.92 1.28
N LEU A 240 -12.88 -20.57 2.45
CA LEU A 240 -12.79 -19.18 2.91
C LEU A 240 -11.78 -18.37 2.10
N CYS A 241 -10.67 -18.96 1.66
CA CYS A 241 -9.71 -18.34 0.75
C CYS A 241 -10.34 -17.99 -0.60
N GLU A 242 -11.03 -18.95 -1.23
CA GLU A 242 -11.67 -18.73 -2.53
C GLU A 242 -12.85 -17.77 -2.44
N LEU A 243 -13.65 -17.86 -1.37
CA LEU A 243 -14.75 -16.94 -1.12
C LEU A 243 -14.24 -15.51 -0.89
N SER A 244 -13.18 -15.35 -0.10
CA SER A 244 -12.58 -14.04 0.19
C SER A 244 -11.97 -13.42 -1.07
N TRP A 245 -11.32 -14.24 -1.91
CA TRP A 245 -10.81 -13.79 -3.21
C TRP A 245 -11.93 -13.38 -4.17
N GLU A 246 -13.04 -14.12 -4.22
CA GLU A 246 -14.17 -13.71 -5.06
C GLU A 246 -14.80 -12.42 -4.56
N MET A 247 -15.04 -12.29 -3.26
CA MET A 247 -15.56 -11.05 -2.66
C MET A 247 -14.68 -9.85 -3.01
N LEU A 248 -13.36 -10.03 -2.93
CA LEU A 248 -12.40 -8.98 -3.19
C LEU A 248 -12.30 -8.64 -4.68
N SER A 249 -12.15 -9.65 -5.53
CA SER A 249 -11.95 -9.47 -6.97
C SER A 249 -13.22 -9.14 -7.77
N THR A 250 -14.39 -9.14 -7.11
CA THR A 250 -15.67 -8.69 -7.67
C THR A 250 -16.21 -7.43 -7.01
N ASP A 251 -15.47 -6.84 -6.07
CA ASP A 251 -15.88 -5.68 -5.27
C ASP A 251 -17.23 -5.91 -4.54
N GLN A 252 -17.43 -7.14 -4.02
CA GLN A 252 -18.61 -7.55 -3.27
C GLN A 252 -18.23 -8.00 -1.86
N MET A 253 -18.44 -7.14 -0.86
CA MET A 253 -18.10 -7.43 0.55
C MET A 253 -18.99 -8.50 1.22
N SER A 254 -20.04 -8.95 0.55
CA SER A 254 -20.96 -9.96 1.04
C SER A 254 -21.56 -10.76 -0.10
N LEU A 255 -21.85 -12.03 0.13
CA LEU A 255 -22.39 -12.94 -0.87
C LEU A 255 -23.66 -13.62 -0.38
N ASN A 256 -24.67 -13.66 -1.24
CA ASN A 256 -25.96 -14.26 -0.88
C ASN A 256 -25.84 -15.79 -0.76
N TYR A 257 -26.42 -16.35 0.31
CA TYR A 257 -26.40 -17.78 0.58
C TYR A 257 -26.96 -18.64 -0.55
N ARG A 258 -27.90 -18.11 -1.35
CA ARG A 258 -28.50 -18.84 -2.48
C ARG A 258 -27.47 -19.23 -3.55
N LEU A 259 -26.34 -18.52 -3.61
CA LEU A 259 -25.25 -18.81 -4.56
C LEU A 259 -24.24 -19.81 -3.99
N PHE A 260 -24.31 -20.17 -2.70
CA PHE A 260 -23.35 -21.08 -2.06
C PHE A 260 -23.37 -22.50 -2.63
N PRO A 261 -24.53 -23.12 -2.95
CA PRO A 261 -24.55 -24.44 -3.57
C PRO A 261 -23.71 -24.50 -4.85
N ASP A 262 -23.83 -23.51 -5.74
CA ASP A 262 -23.08 -23.48 -6.99
C ASP A 262 -21.59 -23.19 -6.78
N ARG A 263 -21.24 -22.39 -5.74
CA ARG A 263 -19.86 -22.14 -5.33
C ARG A 263 -19.19 -23.40 -4.80
N ILE A 264 -19.86 -24.11 -3.90
CA ILE A 264 -19.38 -25.36 -3.32
C ILE A 264 -19.20 -26.41 -4.43
N ARG A 265 -20.14 -26.51 -5.37
CA ARG A 265 -19.98 -27.37 -6.56
C ARG A 265 -18.79 -26.97 -7.42
N ARG A 266 -18.54 -25.67 -7.64
CA ARG A 266 -17.39 -25.21 -8.44
C ARG A 266 -16.06 -25.58 -7.77
N LEU A 267 -15.98 -25.42 -6.45
CA LEU A 267 -14.74 -25.62 -5.69
C LEU A 267 -14.44 -27.09 -5.41
N PHE A 268 -15.45 -27.88 -5.08
CA PHE A 268 -15.29 -29.25 -4.62
C PHE A 268 -15.84 -30.31 -5.58
N GLY A 269 -16.52 -29.88 -6.66
CA GLY A 269 -16.91 -30.70 -7.81
C GLY A 269 -17.46 -32.06 -7.44
N HIS A 270 -16.63 -33.07 -7.66
CA HIS A 270 -16.92 -34.48 -7.46
C HIS A 270 -17.25 -34.87 -6.00
N ALA A 271 -16.72 -34.14 -5.00
CA ALA A 271 -16.94 -34.44 -3.59
C ALA A 271 -18.37 -34.11 -3.09
N VAL A 272 -19.11 -33.31 -3.86
CA VAL A 272 -20.45 -32.82 -3.55
C VAL A 272 -21.44 -33.10 -4.69
N GLN A 273 -21.18 -34.17 -5.46
CA GLN A 273 -22.01 -34.55 -6.61
C GLN A 273 -23.44 -34.93 -6.23
N GLU A 274 -23.64 -35.66 -5.12
CA GLU A 274 -24.99 -35.94 -4.64
C GLU A 274 -25.53 -34.78 -3.82
N GLU A 275 -26.79 -34.42 -4.06
CA GLU A 275 -27.47 -33.30 -3.42
C GLU A 275 -27.46 -33.41 -1.89
N LYS A 276 -27.51 -34.63 -1.35
CA LYS A 276 -27.38 -34.90 0.08
C LYS A 276 -26.02 -34.49 0.66
N TYR A 277 -24.91 -34.68 -0.07
CA TYR A 277 -23.59 -34.22 0.39
C TYR A 277 -23.47 -32.72 0.29
N LEU A 278 -24.02 -32.12 -0.77
CA LEU A 278 -24.04 -30.68 -0.94
C LEU A 278 -24.79 -29.98 0.19
N ASP A 279 -25.93 -30.52 0.65
CA ASP A 279 -26.69 -29.96 1.76
C ASP A 279 -25.88 -29.96 3.07
N HIS A 280 -25.14 -31.05 3.35
CA HIS A 280 -24.27 -31.12 4.53
C HIS A 280 -23.10 -30.13 4.44
N TRP A 281 -22.45 -30.03 3.27
CA TRP A 281 -21.37 -29.07 3.05
C TRP A 281 -21.86 -27.63 3.13
N HIS A 282 -23.03 -27.35 2.57
CA HIS A 282 -23.66 -26.04 2.63
C HIS A 282 -23.97 -25.65 4.07
N PHE A 283 -24.54 -26.56 4.86
CA PHE A 283 -24.76 -26.34 6.29
C PHE A 283 -23.44 -26.11 7.04
N ASP A 284 -22.45 -26.97 6.84
CA ASP A 284 -21.14 -26.88 7.47
C ASP A 284 -20.39 -25.59 7.14
N MET A 285 -20.46 -25.11 5.91
CA MET A 285 -19.76 -23.90 5.44
C MET A 285 -20.48 -22.61 5.87
N MET A 286 -21.80 -22.65 6.03
CA MET A 286 -22.60 -21.52 6.53
C MET A 286 -22.65 -21.42 8.05
N GLY A 287 -22.59 -22.55 8.76
CA GLY A 287 -22.62 -22.60 10.22
C GLY A 287 -21.33 -22.10 10.88
N GLN A 288 -20.31 -21.79 10.08
CA GLN A 288 -19.00 -21.40 10.60
C GLN A 288 -19.01 -19.98 11.13
N THR A 289 -18.47 -19.85 12.32
CA THR A 289 -18.42 -18.60 13.08
C THR A 289 -17.53 -17.51 12.46
N MET A 290 -16.84 -17.80 11.36
CA MET A 290 -16.01 -16.84 10.63
C MET A 290 -16.80 -15.96 9.67
N LEU A 291 -17.98 -16.42 9.24
CA LEU A 291 -18.92 -15.65 8.43
C LEU A 291 -20.08 -15.18 9.29
N ILE A 292 -20.52 -13.94 9.07
CA ILE A 292 -21.69 -13.34 9.69
C ILE A 292 -22.77 -13.21 8.62
N ARG A 293 -23.98 -13.66 8.97
CA ARG A 293 -25.18 -13.55 8.13
C ARG A 293 -25.97 -12.29 8.48
N ASN A 294 -26.37 -11.51 7.49
CA ASN A 294 -27.33 -10.41 7.67
C ASN A 294 -28.80 -10.91 7.60
N ALA A 295 -29.77 -10.01 7.78
CA ALA A 295 -31.19 -10.37 7.73
C ALA A 295 -31.63 -10.86 6.34
N ASP A 296 -31.00 -10.35 5.29
CA ASP A 296 -31.30 -10.63 3.87
C ASP A 296 -30.68 -11.96 3.39
N GLY A 297 -29.86 -12.59 4.23
CA GLY A 297 -29.20 -13.87 3.95
C GLY A 297 -27.86 -13.75 3.24
N ASP A 298 -27.26 -12.58 3.21
CA ASP A 298 -25.89 -12.41 2.75
C ASP A 298 -24.90 -12.74 3.86
N TYR A 299 -23.83 -13.43 3.48
CA TYR A 299 -22.71 -13.80 4.33
C TYR A 299 -21.51 -12.92 4.02
N SER A 300 -20.81 -12.49 5.06
CA SER A 300 -19.56 -11.72 4.98
C SER A 300 -18.60 -12.15 6.09
N PRO A 301 -17.27 -12.12 5.89
CA PRO A 301 -16.34 -12.27 6.99
C PRO A 301 -16.64 -11.26 8.11
N ALA A 302 -16.39 -11.66 9.36
CA ALA A 302 -16.70 -10.81 10.51
C ALA A 302 -16.06 -9.41 10.44
N HIS A 303 -14.86 -9.34 9.83
CA HIS A 303 -14.13 -8.10 9.57
C HIS A 303 -13.38 -8.20 8.24
N ARG A 304 -13.16 -7.05 7.59
CA ARG A 304 -12.39 -6.95 6.33
C ARG A 304 -10.96 -7.49 6.47
N SER A 305 -10.30 -7.31 7.60
CA SER A 305 -8.94 -7.82 7.80
C SER A 305 -8.86 -9.35 7.77
N LEU A 306 -9.96 -10.03 8.06
CA LEU A 306 -10.05 -11.49 7.93
C LEU A 306 -10.14 -11.92 6.45
N LEU A 307 -10.86 -11.14 5.64
CA LEU A 307 -10.89 -11.30 4.18
C LEU A 307 -9.49 -11.09 3.58
N GLU A 308 -8.79 -10.03 4.01
CA GLU A 308 -7.41 -9.73 3.58
C GLU A 308 -6.43 -10.84 4.00
N PHE A 309 -6.59 -11.40 5.20
CA PHE A 309 -5.81 -12.55 5.67
C PHE A 309 -5.98 -13.78 4.78
N PHE A 310 -7.22 -14.15 4.43
CA PHE A 310 -7.47 -15.32 3.59
C PHE A 310 -6.96 -15.14 2.16
N VAL A 311 -7.06 -13.93 1.60
CA VAL A 311 -6.47 -13.61 0.30
C VAL A 311 -4.93 -13.66 0.35
N ALA A 312 -4.32 -13.07 1.38
CA ALA A 312 -2.88 -13.15 1.60
C ALA A 312 -2.39 -14.59 1.75
N TYR A 313 -3.11 -15.42 2.51
CA TYR A 313 -2.82 -16.84 2.68
C TYR A 313 -2.83 -17.57 1.34
N LYS A 314 -3.90 -17.38 0.56
CA LYS A 314 -4.05 -17.96 -0.79
C LYS A 314 -2.85 -17.59 -1.66
N PHE A 315 -2.52 -16.30 -1.76
CA PHE A 315 -1.42 -15.85 -2.61
C PHE A 315 -0.05 -16.35 -2.17
N ALA A 316 0.22 -16.39 -0.85
CA ALA A 316 1.46 -16.97 -0.35
C ALA A 316 1.60 -18.45 -0.72
N ALA A 317 0.49 -19.20 -0.71
CA ALA A 317 0.44 -20.60 -1.13
C ALA A 317 0.57 -20.77 -2.65
N GLU A 318 -0.13 -19.96 -3.45
CA GLU A 318 -0.05 -19.97 -4.92
C GLU A 318 1.35 -19.60 -5.44
N LEU A 319 2.07 -18.72 -4.73
CA LEU A 319 3.46 -18.39 -5.03
C LEU A 319 4.44 -19.47 -4.56
N GLY A 320 3.97 -20.49 -3.83
CA GLY A 320 4.80 -21.52 -3.22
C GLY A 320 5.80 -20.99 -2.21
N VAL A 321 5.52 -19.88 -1.53
CA VAL A 321 6.47 -19.27 -0.56
C VAL A 321 5.99 -19.38 0.88
N ILE A 322 4.82 -19.96 1.11
CA ILE A 322 4.18 -20.05 2.42
C ILE A 322 5.03 -20.84 3.44
N ALA A 323 5.11 -20.31 4.66
CA ALA A 323 5.89 -20.90 5.75
C ALA A 323 5.26 -22.21 6.26
N PRO A 324 6.07 -23.14 6.82
CA PRO A 324 5.60 -24.47 7.19
C PRO A 324 4.43 -24.48 8.18
N ASP A 325 4.44 -23.57 9.16
CA ASP A 325 3.40 -23.47 10.19
C ASP A 325 2.04 -23.04 9.64
N PHE A 326 2.03 -22.20 8.61
CA PHE A 326 0.82 -21.92 7.85
C PHE A 326 0.38 -23.16 7.06
N ALA A 327 1.31 -23.81 6.35
CA ALA A 327 1.02 -25.00 5.55
C ALA A 327 0.44 -26.18 6.36
N GLU A 328 0.77 -26.31 7.65
CA GLU A 328 0.17 -27.32 8.54
C GLU A 328 -1.35 -27.24 8.59
N LEU A 329 -1.93 -26.03 8.48
CA LEU A 329 -3.38 -25.87 8.46
C LEU A 329 -4.02 -26.55 7.24
N ALA A 330 -3.34 -26.51 6.09
CA ALA A 330 -3.77 -27.17 4.87
C ALA A 330 -3.56 -28.70 4.92
N LYS A 331 -2.60 -29.20 5.71
CA LYS A 331 -2.34 -30.65 5.85
C LYS A 331 -3.46 -31.41 6.57
N ALA A 332 -4.31 -30.72 7.35
CA ALA A 332 -5.44 -31.30 8.04
C ALA A 332 -6.62 -31.61 7.07
N GLN A 333 -6.32 -32.40 6.04
CA GLN A 333 -7.21 -32.79 4.96
C GLN A 333 -7.74 -34.23 5.17
N SER A 334 -8.92 -34.49 4.60
CA SER A 334 -9.55 -35.81 4.58
C SER A 334 -9.02 -36.70 3.44
N HIS A 335 -9.14 -38.02 3.59
CA HIS A 335 -8.74 -39.02 2.57
C HIS A 335 -7.24 -39.02 2.20
N LEU A 336 -6.36 -38.82 3.18
CA LEU A 336 -4.91 -38.86 2.99
C LEU A 336 -4.37 -40.29 2.91
N SER A 337 -3.42 -40.51 2.00
CA SER A 337 -2.55 -41.69 2.02
C SER A 337 -1.33 -41.42 2.92
N GLU A 338 -1.34 -41.95 4.14
CA GLU A 338 -0.36 -41.63 5.20
C GLU A 338 1.10 -42.08 4.92
N SER A 339 1.37 -42.70 3.77
CA SER A 339 2.66 -43.36 3.51
C SER A 339 3.65 -42.55 2.68
N VAL A 340 3.18 -41.54 1.92
CA VAL A 340 4.03 -40.77 0.99
C VAL A 340 3.55 -39.32 0.94
N SER A 341 4.49 -38.38 0.85
CA SER A 341 4.22 -36.95 0.64
C SER A 341 4.57 -36.51 -0.78
N SER A 342 3.91 -35.47 -1.28
CA SER A 342 4.18 -34.90 -2.60
C SER A 342 4.02 -33.38 -2.60
N ASP A 343 4.65 -32.74 -3.58
CA ASP A 343 4.55 -31.31 -3.82
C ASP A 343 3.29 -31.03 -4.64
N TYR A 344 2.55 -29.99 -4.27
CA TYR A 344 1.30 -29.63 -4.93
C TYR A 344 1.26 -28.14 -5.21
N THR A 345 0.54 -27.74 -6.25
CA THR A 345 0.08 -26.36 -6.37
C THR A 345 -1.15 -26.14 -5.46
N TRP A 346 -1.51 -24.89 -5.18
CA TRP A 346 -2.68 -24.57 -4.36
C TRP A 346 -3.96 -25.20 -4.93
N SER A 347 -4.23 -24.96 -6.20
CA SER A 347 -5.38 -25.43 -6.96
C SER A 347 -5.42 -26.96 -7.07
N SER A 348 -4.29 -27.61 -7.35
CA SER A 348 -4.24 -29.06 -7.52
C SER A 348 -4.44 -29.82 -6.22
N TYR A 349 -3.98 -29.28 -5.08
CA TYR A 349 -4.12 -29.95 -3.78
C TYR A 349 -5.58 -30.10 -3.33
N PHE A 350 -6.40 -29.08 -3.59
CA PHE A 350 -7.82 -29.07 -3.21
C PHE A 350 -8.75 -29.65 -4.28
N HIS A 351 -8.24 -29.88 -5.49
CA HIS A 351 -9.01 -30.54 -6.55
C HIS A 351 -9.07 -32.05 -6.32
N ARG A 352 -10.26 -32.57 -5.98
CA ARG A 352 -10.47 -34.00 -5.73
C ARG A 352 -10.83 -34.75 -7.01
N GLU A 353 -10.01 -35.74 -7.37
CA GLU A 353 -10.36 -36.71 -8.40
C GLU A 353 -11.22 -37.84 -7.84
N CYS A 354 -12.12 -38.37 -8.67
CA CYS A 354 -12.84 -39.62 -8.38
C CYS A 354 -12.33 -40.79 -9.23
N ASP A 355 -12.47 -42.00 -8.70
CA ASP A 355 -12.32 -43.24 -9.45
C ASP A 355 -13.51 -43.47 -10.41
N GLU A 356 -13.42 -44.52 -11.23
CA GLU A 356 -14.48 -44.91 -12.18
C GLU A 356 -15.82 -45.25 -11.50
N ASN A 357 -15.82 -45.46 -10.18
CA ASN A 357 -16.99 -45.78 -9.38
C ASN A 357 -17.56 -44.55 -8.64
N GLY A 358 -16.98 -43.36 -8.84
CA GLY A 358 -17.41 -42.12 -8.19
C GLY A 358 -16.86 -41.89 -6.78
N ASN A 359 -15.97 -42.75 -6.27
CA ASN A 359 -15.33 -42.55 -4.97
C ASN A 359 -14.15 -41.57 -5.09
N ILE A 360 -14.02 -40.68 -4.11
CA ILE A 360 -12.87 -39.76 -4.01
C ILE A 360 -11.58 -40.58 -3.89
N LYS A 361 -10.63 -40.36 -4.80
CA LYS A 361 -9.30 -40.99 -4.74
C LYS A 361 -8.51 -40.43 -3.56
N PRO A 362 -7.77 -41.26 -2.82
CA PRO A 362 -6.87 -40.77 -1.78
C PRO A 362 -5.81 -39.84 -2.38
N ILE A 363 -5.55 -38.71 -1.72
CA ILE A 363 -4.46 -37.79 -2.10
C ILE A 363 -3.24 -38.04 -1.20
N LEU A 364 -2.04 -37.73 -1.70
CA LEU A 364 -0.82 -37.83 -0.90
C LEU A 364 -0.76 -36.67 0.11
N CYS A 365 0.00 -36.86 1.19
CA CYS A 365 0.21 -35.79 2.16
C CYS A 365 0.94 -34.61 1.51
N LEU A 366 0.48 -33.39 1.79
CA LEU A 366 1.14 -32.19 1.30
C LEU A 366 2.54 -32.09 1.92
N GLN A 367 3.56 -32.13 1.07
CA GLN A 367 4.93 -31.85 1.46
C GLN A 367 5.13 -30.33 1.55
N GLU A 368 4.87 -29.65 0.43
CA GLU A 368 4.91 -28.20 0.32
C GLU A 368 4.07 -27.72 -0.87
N PHE A 369 3.74 -26.43 -0.85
CA PHE A 369 3.19 -25.76 -2.03
C PHE A 369 4.31 -25.31 -2.97
N ILE A 370 4.15 -25.63 -4.26
CA ILE A 370 4.97 -25.11 -5.36
C ILE A 370 4.20 -24.00 -6.09
N PRO A 371 4.91 -23.11 -6.82
CA PRO A 371 4.27 -22.04 -7.58
C PRO A 371 3.22 -22.58 -8.55
N GLU A 372 2.09 -21.87 -8.66
CA GLU A 372 1.09 -22.08 -9.70
C GLU A 372 1.64 -21.71 -11.08
N GLU A 373 1.00 -22.27 -12.11
CA GLU A 373 1.24 -21.86 -13.49
C GLU A 373 0.91 -20.37 -13.66
N ILE A 374 1.71 -19.71 -14.48
CA ILE A 374 1.64 -18.26 -14.67
C ILE A 374 0.29 -17.77 -15.20
N GLU A 375 -0.43 -18.59 -15.96
CA GLU A 375 -1.79 -18.29 -16.43
C GLU A 375 -2.79 -18.20 -15.27
N LEU A 376 -2.67 -19.07 -14.26
CA LEU A 376 -3.52 -19.02 -13.07
C LEU A 376 -3.12 -17.84 -12.18
N LEU A 377 -1.81 -17.62 -12.00
CA LEU A 377 -1.31 -16.46 -11.28
C LEU A 377 -1.80 -15.16 -11.91
N ALA A 378 -1.94 -15.09 -13.25
CA ALA A 378 -2.48 -13.92 -13.93
C ALA A 378 -3.94 -13.61 -13.54
N GLU A 379 -4.74 -14.64 -13.22
CA GLU A 379 -6.12 -14.50 -12.77
C GLU A 379 -6.25 -14.19 -11.28
N THR A 380 -5.19 -14.40 -10.49
CA THR A 380 -5.15 -14.17 -9.05
C THR A 380 -4.18 -13.05 -8.68
N VAL A 381 -2.93 -13.38 -8.37
CA VAL A 381 -1.85 -12.48 -7.98
C VAL A 381 -1.62 -11.39 -9.01
N GLY A 382 -1.86 -11.66 -10.30
CA GLY A 382 -1.67 -10.75 -11.42
C GLY A 382 -2.91 -9.99 -11.86
N LYS A 383 -4.07 -10.18 -11.22
CA LYS A 383 -5.32 -9.54 -11.63
C LYS A 383 -5.31 -8.03 -11.30
N GLU A 384 -4.85 -7.69 -10.11
CA GLU A 384 -4.77 -6.31 -9.61
C GLU A 384 -3.55 -6.10 -8.71
N THR A 385 -3.13 -4.84 -8.56
CA THR A 385 -1.89 -4.48 -7.86
C THR A 385 -1.98 -4.82 -6.38
N LEU A 386 -1.04 -5.65 -5.88
CA LEU A 386 -0.93 -5.94 -4.45
C LEU A 386 -0.50 -4.70 -3.63
N ASN A 387 -0.04 -3.64 -4.29
CA ASN A 387 0.40 -2.39 -3.65
C ASN A 387 -0.68 -1.27 -3.66
N THR A 388 -1.88 -1.58 -4.15
CA THR A 388 -3.04 -0.69 -4.09
C THR A 388 -4.09 -1.30 -3.18
N ASP A 389 -4.88 -0.47 -2.51
CA ASP A 389 -6.10 -0.98 -1.86
C ASP A 389 -6.93 -1.68 -2.96
N PHE A 390 -7.14 -2.99 -2.85
CA PHE A 390 -7.83 -3.84 -3.85
C PHE A 390 -9.30 -3.46 -4.15
N PHE A 391 -9.79 -2.43 -3.48
CA PHE A 391 -11.12 -1.85 -3.67
C PHE A 391 -11.04 -0.36 -4.03
N SER A 392 -9.84 0.12 -4.39
CA SER A 392 -9.61 1.44 -4.94
C SER A 392 -9.85 1.38 -6.44
N ASN A 393 -11.11 1.39 -6.85
CA ASN A 393 -11.47 1.59 -8.25
C ASN A 393 -10.90 2.97 -8.67
N ASN A 394 -9.72 3.00 -9.29
CA ASN A 394 -9.15 4.18 -9.91
C ASN A 394 -9.12 3.92 -11.40
N HIS A 395 -9.99 4.61 -12.16
CA HIS A 395 -9.81 4.72 -13.61
C HIS A 395 -8.84 5.83 -14.01
N ASP A 396 -8.35 6.62 -13.05
CA ASP A 396 -7.10 7.38 -13.18
C ASP A 396 -5.94 6.57 -12.60
N LYS A 397 -5.27 5.83 -13.48
CA LYS A 397 -4.13 4.91 -13.24
C LYS A 397 -2.86 5.55 -12.63
N LEU A 398 -2.95 6.71 -11.98
CA LEU A 398 -1.81 7.43 -11.40
C LEU A 398 -1.84 7.56 -9.86
N VAL A 399 -2.77 6.91 -9.18
CA VAL A 399 -3.00 7.14 -7.74
C VAL A 399 -2.28 6.10 -6.86
N ASN A 400 -1.22 6.57 -6.19
CA ASN A 400 -0.67 6.10 -4.92
C ASN A 400 -0.46 4.58 -4.77
N ILE A 401 0.54 4.02 -5.47
CA ILE A 401 1.23 2.80 -5.04
C ILE A 401 1.71 3.05 -3.61
N ARG A 402 1.06 2.46 -2.60
CA ARG A 402 1.42 2.67 -1.20
C ARG A 402 2.64 1.82 -0.85
N ARG A 403 3.45 2.29 0.11
CA ARG A 403 4.51 1.46 0.72
C ARG A 403 3.92 0.24 1.47
N ASN A 404 2.70 0.37 2.00
CA ASN A 404 2.09 -0.61 2.91
C ASN A 404 0.63 -0.90 2.52
N ASN A 405 0.37 -2.07 1.91
CA ASN A 405 -0.97 -2.67 1.77
C ASN A 405 -1.10 -3.81 2.79
N ALA A 406 -2.24 -3.93 3.46
CA ALA A 406 -2.52 -4.98 4.42
C ALA A 406 -2.28 -6.40 3.86
N ILE A 407 -2.72 -6.71 2.63
CA ILE A 407 -2.50 -8.04 2.03
C ILE A 407 -1.01 -8.30 1.84
N PHE A 408 -0.27 -7.30 1.37
CA PHE A 408 1.16 -7.40 1.10
C PHE A 408 1.97 -7.56 2.41
N GLU A 409 1.63 -6.79 3.45
CA GLU A 409 2.20 -6.97 4.80
C GLU A 409 1.89 -8.35 5.38
N LEU A 410 0.67 -8.84 5.18
CA LEU A 410 0.26 -10.17 5.66
C LEU A 410 1.03 -11.29 4.94
N ILE A 411 1.19 -11.20 3.61
CA ILE A 411 2.02 -12.13 2.82
C ILE A 411 3.45 -12.12 3.35
N GLY A 412 4.04 -10.94 3.59
CA GLY A 412 5.41 -10.81 4.11
C GLY A 412 5.66 -11.63 5.38
N ASN A 413 4.70 -11.68 6.31
CA ASN A 413 4.79 -12.48 7.54
C ASN A 413 4.51 -13.99 7.33
N MET A 414 3.88 -14.35 6.20
CA MET A 414 3.58 -15.73 5.81
C MET A 414 4.70 -16.40 5.02
N ILE A 415 5.70 -15.64 4.54
CA ILE A 415 6.81 -16.18 3.74
C ILE A 415 7.72 -17.06 4.62
N SER A 416 8.14 -18.18 4.06
CA SER A 416 9.09 -19.12 4.67
C SER A 416 10.43 -18.46 5.02
N SER A 417 11.09 -18.96 6.06
CA SER A 417 12.44 -18.54 6.45
C SER A 417 13.55 -19.09 5.54
N ASP A 418 13.23 -19.93 4.55
CA ASP A 418 14.18 -20.42 3.55
C ASP A 418 14.43 -19.36 2.45
N ASN A 419 15.28 -18.39 2.79
CA ASN A 419 15.53 -17.21 1.96
C ASN A 419 15.94 -17.56 0.52
N GLU A 420 16.83 -18.53 0.32
CA GLU A 420 17.34 -18.85 -1.02
C GLU A 420 16.25 -19.51 -1.87
N LYS A 421 15.46 -20.41 -1.28
CA LYS A 421 14.36 -21.06 -1.98
C LYS A 421 13.25 -20.08 -2.34
N VAL A 422 12.87 -19.19 -1.41
CA VAL A 422 11.88 -18.13 -1.64
C VAL A 422 12.34 -17.22 -2.77
N LYS A 423 13.59 -16.71 -2.71
CA LYS A 423 14.15 -15.85 -3.76
C LYS A 423 14.17 -16.55 -5.12
N ALA A 424 14.57 -17.83 -5.15
CA ALA A 424 14.60 -18.61 -6.38
C ALA A 424 13.19 -18.76 -6.98
N ARG A 425 12.17 -19.09 -6.18
CA ARG A 425 10.77 -19.21 -6.63
C ARG A 425 10.25 -17.89 -7.18
N LEU A 426 10.36 -16.80 -6.42
CA LEU A 426 9.86 -15.49 -6.85
C LEU A 426 10.60 -14.99 -8.10
N LEU A 427 11.92 -15.19 -8.18
CA LEU A 427 12.70 -14.82 -9.36
C LEU A 427 12.30 -15.63 -10.60
N THR A 428 12.07 -16.93 -10.46
CA THR A 428 11.58 -17.78 -11.55
C THR A 428 10.25 -17.26 -12.11
N ILE A 429 9.28 -16.96 -11.23
CA ILE A 429 7.98 -16.39 -11.64
C ILE A 429 8.17 -15.05 -12.37
N ILE A 430 9.06 -14.18 -11.90
CA ILE A 430 9.37 -12.92 -12.61
C ILE A 430 9.94 -13.22 -14.01
N THR A 431 10.88 -14.16 -14.12
CA THR A 431 11.47 -14.50 -15.42
C THR A 431 10.51 -15.18 -16.39
N GLU A 432 9.48 -15.87 -15.90
CA GLU A 432 8.41 -16.44 -16.74
C GLU A 432 7.54 -15.37 -17.39
N THR A 433 7.56 -14.14 -16.89
CA THR A 433 6.90 -12.99 -17.53
C THR A 433 7.71 -12.39 -18.69
N CYS A 434 8.96 -12.82 -18.90
CA CYS A 434 9.81 -12.28 -19.96
C CYS A 434 9.20 -12.49 -21.35
N GLY A 435 9.00 -11.40 -22.09
CA GLY A 435 8.41 -11.42 -23.42
C GLY A 435 6.89 -11.62 -23.45
N LYS A 436 6.23 -11.73 -22.29
CA LYS A 436 4.77 -11.85 -22.19
C LYS A 436 4.10 -10.49 -21.99
N THR A 437 2.95 -10.31 -22.62
CA THR A 437 2.14 -9.08 -22.59
C THR A 437 1.28 -8.99 -21.33
N SER A 438 0.73 -7.81 -21.05
CA SER A 438 -0.22 -7.62 -19.94
C SER A 438 -1.50 -8.43 -20.06
N GLN A 439 -1.87 -8.87 -21.27
CA GLN A 439 -3.03 -9.72 -21.50
C GLN A 439 -2.76 -11.17 -21.08
N GLU A 440 -1.50 -11.61 -21.15
CA GLU A 440 -1.09 -12.99 -20.83
C GLU A 440 -0.77 -13.17 -19.36
N VAL A 441 -0.10 -12.19 -18.74
CA VAL A 441 0.39 -12.31 -17.35
C VAL A 441 -0.15 -11.25 -16.40
N GLY A 442 -1.11 -10.42 -16.85
CA GLY A 442 -1.62 -9.31 -16.05
C GLY A 442 -0.47 -8.43 -15.56
N ILE A 443 -0.32 -8.39 -14.23
CA ILE A 443 0.78 -7.73 -13.53
C ILE A 443 1.52 -8.66 -12.54
N VAL A 444 1.51 -9.98 -12.79
CA VAL A 444 2.17 -10.97 -11.91
C VAL A 444 3.62 -10.56 -11.61
N GLY A 445 4.40 -10.26 -12.65
CA GLY A 445 5.82 -9.93 -12.50
C GLY A 445 6.04 -8.69 -11.64
N GLY A 446 5.19 -7.68 -11.76
CA GLY A 446 5.27 -6.47 -10.93
C GLY A 446 4.96 -6.72 -9.45
N ASN A 447 3.90 -7.48 -9.16
CA ASN A 447 3.52 -7.84 -7.80
C ASN A 447 4.56 -8.75 -7.14
N VAL A 448 5.07 -9.75 -7.86
CA VAL A 448 6.09 -10.68 -7.38
C VAL A 448 7.44 -9.98 -7.18
N ALA A 449 7.85 -9.08 -8.09
CA ALA A 449 9.04 -8.27 -7.91
C ALA A 449 8.94 -7.36 -6.68
N SER A 450 7.76 -6.78 -6.44
CA SER A 450 7.52 -5.98 -5.24
C SER A 450 7.71 -6.84 -3.98
N LEU A 451 7.09 -8.02 -3.92
CA LEU A 451 7.21 -8.93 -2.76
C LEU A 451 8.66 -9.33 -2.51
N LEU A 452 9.40 -9.61 -3.59
CA LEU A 452 10.81 -9.98 -3.51
C LEU A 452 11.68 -8.85 -2.95
N VAL A 453 11.43 -7.60 -3.37
CA VAL A 453 12.12 -6.40 -2.85
C VAL A 453 11.78 -6.17 -1.38
N GLN A 454 10.52 -6.31 -0.98
CA GLN A 454 10.12 -6.15 0.43
C GLN A 454 10.79 -7.21 1.31
N TYR A 455 10.87 -8.44 0.81
CA TYR A 455 11.46 -9.55 1.54
C TYR A 455 12.98 -9.43 1.67
N ASP A 456 13.67 -9.10 0.57
CA ASP A 456 15.09 -8.75 0.58
C ASP A 456 15.40 -7.75 -0.55
N PRO A 457 15.66 -6.47 -0.20
CA PRO A 457 15.93 -5.40 -1.15
C PRO A 457 17.11 -5.66 -2.09
N ILE A 458 18.04 -6.56 -1.74
CA ILE A 458 19.26 -6.84 -2.52
C ILE A 458 19.05 -8.00 -3.52
N SER A 459 17.91 -8.68 -3.47
CA SER A 459 17.63 -9.90 -4.26
C SER A 459 17.77 -9.74 -5.78
N LEU A 460 17.59 -8.52 -6.28
CA LEU A 460 17.61 -8.21 -7.72
C LEU A 460 18.98 -7.74 -8.24
N ARG A 461 19.97 -7.59 -7.36
CA ARG A 461 21.31 -7.18 -7.74
C ARG A 461 21.95 -8.17 -8.73
N GLY A 462 22.47 -7.65 -9.83
CA GLY A 462 23.15 -8.43 -10.87
C GLY A 462 22.25 -9.42 -11.62
N LYS A 463 20.92 -9.35 -11.45
CA LYS A 463 19.99 -10.28 -12.10
C LYS A 463 19.71 -9.85 -13.54
N ASN A 464 19.38 -10.83 -14.38
CA ASN A 464 18.93 -10.59 -15.74
C ASN A 464 17.41 -10.73 -15.79
N LEU A 465 16.73 -9.59 -15.93
CA LEU A 465 15.30 -9.47 -16.06
C LEU A 465 14.91 -8.88 -17.42
N ALA A 466 15.79 -8.98 -18.42
CA ALA A 466 15.53 -8.41 -19.73
C ALA A 466 14.22 -8.96 -20.34
N GLY A 467 13.35 -8.06 -20.79
CA GLY A 467 12.03 -8.40 -21.33
C GLY A 467 10.94 -8.71 -20.30
N ALA A 468 11.23 -8.66 -18.99
CA ALA A 468 10.24 -8.93 -17.95
C ALA A 468 9.10 -7.91 -17.93
N ASN A 469 7.89 -8.37 -17.59
CA ASN A 469 6.73 -7.52 -17.36
C ASN A 469 6.68 -7.13 -15.87
N LEU A 470 7.19 -5.94 -15.56
CA LEU A 470 7.37 -5.40 -14.21
C LEU A 470 6.46 -4.19 -13.98
N ARG A 471 5.32 -4.14 -14.68
CA ARG A 471 4.34 -3.05 -14.59
C ARG A 471 3.84 -2.93 -13.15
N TYR A 472 3.72 -1.69 -12.65
CA TYR A 472 3.29 -1.38 -11.29
C TYR A 472 4.15 -1.99 -10.16
N ALA A 473 5.36 -2.48 -10.46
CA ALA A 473 6.29 -2.94 -9.43
C ALA A 473 6.67 -1.79 -8.48
N ASN A 474 6.77 -2.09 -7.19
CA ASN A 474 7.31 -1.19 -6.20
C ASN A 474 8.77 -1.56 -5.91
N PHE A 475 9.69 -0.75 -6.44
CA PHE A 475 11.14 -0.85 -6.25
C PHE A 475 11.66 0.15 -5.21
N SER A 476 10.79 0.68 -4.34
CA SER A 476 11.23 1.51 -3.20
C SER A 476 12.28 0.75 -2.38
N GLU A 477 13.39 1.40 -2.04
CA GLU A 477 14.52 0.82 -1.28
C GLU A 477 15.29 -0.34 -2.00
N ALA A 478 14.87 -0.75 -3.20
CA ALA A 478 15.49 -1.85 -3.94
C ALA A 478 16.94 -1.56 -4.36
N ASP A 479 17.80 -2.58 -4.33
CA ASP A 479 19.12 -2.57 -4.95
C ASP A 479 19.12 -3.36 -6.27
N LEU A 480 19.01 -2.63 -7.38
CA LEU A 480 19.07 -3.10 -8.76
C LEU A 480 20.46 -2.87 -9.36
N THR A 481 21.51 -2.73 -8.54
CA THR A 481 22.89 -2.57 -9.04
C THR A 481 23.27 -3.71 -9.99
N GLU A 482 23.85 -3.39 -11.14
CA GLU A 482 24.25 -4.33 -12.20
C GLU A 482 23.08 -5.17 -12.77
N CYS A 483 21.82 -4.82 -12.49
CA CYS A 483 20.65 -5.54 -13.00
C CYS A 483 20.41 -5.20 -14.48
N ASN A 484 20.16 -6.23 -15.30
CA ASN A 484 19.76 -6.05 -16.70
C ASN A 484 18.23 -5.98 -16.77
N LEU A 485 17.69 -4.80 -17.05
CA LEU A 485 16.28 -4.49 -17.26
C LEU A 485 16.02 -4.08 -18.72
N ASP A 486 16.85 -4.47 -19.69
CA ASP A 486 16.66 -4.14 -21.10
C ASP A 486 15.33 -4.68 -21.64
N ASN A 487 14.60 -3.89 -22.41
CA ASN A 487 13.31 -4.21 -23.02
C ASN A 487 12.21 -4.58 -22.00
N THR A 488 12.35 -4.19 -20.74
CA THR A 488 11.34 -4.45 -19.69
C THR A 488 10.16 -3.50 -19.82
N ASP A 489 8.97 -3.95 -19.39
CA ASP A 489 7.85 -3.06 -19.14
C ASP A 489 7.82 -2.67 -17.66
N LEU A 490 8.29 -1.45 -17.37
CA LEU A 490 8.32 -0.83 -16.04
C LEU A 490 7.25 0.26 -15.92
N SER A 491 6.24 0.26 -16.79
CA SER A 491 5.24 1.32 -16.76
C SER A 491 4.46 1.32 -15.44
N ASN A 492 4.27 2.51 -14.89
CA ASN A 492 3.68 2.75 -13.56
C ASN A 492 4.49 2.18 -12.39
N ALA A 493 5.74 1.73 -12.59
CA ALA A 493 6.58 1.28 -11.47
C ALA A 493 6.94 2.45 -10.53
N ARG A 494 7.14 2.15 -9.25
CA ARG A 494 7.51 3.12 -8.21
C ARG A 494 8.96 2.96 -7.80
N PHE A 495 9.66 4.07 -7.69
CA PHE A 495 11.00 4.19 -7.11
C PHE A 495 11.02 5.31 -6.08
N ASP A 496 11.90 5.20 -5.09
CA ASP A 496 12.10 6.23 -4.09
C ASP A 496 13.57 6.62 -3.97
N SER A 497 13.85 7.55 -3.05
CA SER A 497 15.20 8.08 -2.83
C SER A 497 16.23 7.00 -2.47
N GLN A 498 15.80 5.86 -1.91
CA GLN A 498 16.69 4.79 -1.46
C GLN A 498 16.99 3.75 -2.55
N SER A 499 16.21 3.72 -3.63
CA SER A 499 16.41 2.78 -4.75
C SER A 499 17.77 2.97 -5.44
N ARG A 500 18.52 1.87 -5.64
CA ARG A 500 19.85 1.83 -6.30
C ARG A 500 19.77 1.15 -7.65
N MET A 501 20.39 1.76 -8.67
CA MET A 501 20.49 1.28 -10.06
C MET A 501 21.90 1.50 -10.64
N LEU A 502 22.94 1.36 -9.80
CA LEU A 502 24.32 1.55 -10.25
C LEU A 502 24.65 0.51 -11.32
N ASP A 503 25.12 0.93 -12.49
CA ASP A 503 25.50 0.07 -13.61
C ASP A 503 24.35 -0.85 -14.12
N ALA A 504 23.09 -0.51 -13.82
CA ALA A 504 21.92 -1.19 -14.36
C ALA A 504 21.67 -0.81 -15.84
N THR A 505 21.06 -1.68 -16.63
CA THR A 505 20.71 -1.38 -18.02
C THR A 505 19.19 -1.37 -18.19
N LEU A 506 18.64 -0.35 -18.86
CA LEU A 506 17.21 -0.16 -19.11
C LEU A 506 16.97 0.16 -20.60
N ARG A 507 17.73 -0.47 -21.50
CA ARG A 507 17.69 -0.14 -22.92
C ARG A 507 16.35 -0.54 -23.52
N ASN A 508 15.72 0.35 -24.28
CA ASN A 508 14.42 0.13 -24.91
C ASN A 508 13.28 -0.24 -23.93
N SER A 509 13.43 0.07 -22.64
CA SER A 509 12.42 -0.27 -21.63
C SER A 509 11.27 0.75 -21.63
N ASN A 510 10.08 0.30 -21.24
CA ASN A 510 8.90 1.15 -21.13
C ASN A 510 8.79 1.71 -19.70
N LEU A 511 9.00 3.02 -19.56
CA LEU A 511 8.96 3.78 -18.30
C LEU A 511 7.74 4.72 -18.23
N ASN A 512 6.70 4.48 -19.05
CA ASN A 512 5.50 5.32 -19.04
C ASN A 512 4.90 5.42 -17.63
N ASN A 513 4.54 6.63 -17.19
CA ASN A 513 3.95 6.92 -15.88
C ASN A 513 4.82 6.47 -14.68
N LEU A 514 6.15 6.41 -14.83
CA LEU A 514 7.05 6.08 -13.73
C LEU A 514 6.80 6.99 -12.52
N ILE A 515 6.62 6.40 -11.34
CA ILE A 515 6.38 7.16 -10.11
C ILE A 515 7.72 7.38 -9.40
N LEU A 516 8.17 8.62 -9.41
CA LEU A 516 9.42 9.09 -8.78
C LEU A 516 9.16 9.96 -7.54
N GLY A 517 8.02 9.74 -6.85
CA GLY A 517 7.42 10.65 -5.86
C GLY A 517 8.41 11.31 -4.91
N ASP A 518 9.24 10.55 -4.20
CA ASP A 518 10.18 11.12 -3.23
C ASP A 518 11.56 11.47 -3.84
N LEU A 519 11.87 10.93 -5.03
CA LEU A 519 13.10 11.25 -5.76
C LEU A 519 13.12 12.69 -6.25
N LEU A 520 11.95 13.23 -6.63
CA LEU A 520 11.85 14.52 -7.32
C LEU A 520 11.18 15.62 -6.49
N ILE A 521 10.26 15.31 -5.56
CA ILE A 521 9.48 16.32 -4.83
C ILE A 521 10.35 17.23 -3.94
N GLY A 522 11.54 16.79 -3.50
CA GLY A 522 12.48 17.65 -2.77
C GLY A 522 13.31 18.61 -3.64
N TRP A 523 13.52 18.28 -4.93
CA TRP A 523 14.45 19.00 -5.82
C TRP A 523 13.74 19.77 -6.94
N ILE A 524 12.66 19.22 -7.50
CA ILE A 524 11.91 19.83 -8.61
C ILE A 524 10.89 20.87 -8.12
N SER A 525 10.29 20.69 -6.95
CA SER A 525 9.19 21.54 -6.45
C SER A 525 9.59 22.99 -6.13
N LYS A 526 10.90 23.28 -6.12
CA LYS A 526 11.42 24.64 -5.92
C LYS A 526 11.95 25.31 -7.18
N ILE A 527 12.02 24.64 -8.34
CA ILE A 527 12.48 25.27 -9.58
C ILE A 527 11.36 26.21 -10.06
N PRO A 528 11.47 27.54 -9.92
CA PRO A 528 10.41 28.45 -10.29
C PRO A 528 10.45 28.66 -11.81
N LEU A 529 9.71 27.85 -12.56
CA LEU A 529 9.71 27.87 -14.03
C LEU A 529 8.95 29.06 -14.66
N ASN A 530 8.53 30.06 -13.89
CA ASN A 530 7.76 31.18 -14.43
C ASN A 530 7.88 32.45 -13.59
N LYS A 531 9.09 32.98 -13.38
CA LYS A 531 9.29 34.42 -13.14
C LYS A 531 10.65 34.85 -13.70
N THR A 532 10.62 35.82 -14.62
CA THR A 532 11.78 36.56 -15.10
C THR A 532 12.66 37.01 -13.92
N PRO A 533 13.99 36.78 -13.96
CA PRO A 533 14.88 37.20 -12.89
C PRO A 533 15.10 38.72 -13.00
N SER A 534 14.32 39.47 -12.21
CA SER A 534 14.71 40.84 -11.90
C SER A 534 15.83 40.80 -10.87
N LEU A 535 17.04 41.04 -11.37
CA LEU A 535 18.20 41.59 -10.64
C LEU A 535 18.51 40.96 -9.27
N LEU A 536 19.52 40.07 -9.30
CA LEU A 536 20.34 39.63 -8.17
C LEU A 536 20.75 40.78 -7.25
N THR A 537 19.92 41.12 -6.26
CA THR A 537 20.35 41.90 -5.08
C THR A 537 19.69 41.48 -3.76
N THR A 538 18.64 40.66 -3.76
CA THR A 538 18.07 40.10 -2.51
C THR A 538 17.64 38.65 -2.67
N ARG A 539 18.37 37.76 -1.99
CA ARG A 539 18.26 36.29 -1.97
C ARG A 539 16.85 35.78 -1.60
N ASN A 540 16.26 34.93 -2.44
CA ASN A 540 15.14 34.06 -2.04
C ASN A 540 15.70 32.67 -1.63
N PRO A 541 15.64 32.29 -0.33
CA PRO A 541 16.17 31.01 0.17
C PRO A 541 15.46 29.77 -0.40
N ASP A 542 14.37 29.94 -1.14
CA ASP A 542 13.62 28.85 -1.80
C ASP A 542 14.06 28.57 -3.23
N THR A 543 15.19 29.11 -3.70
CA THR A 543 15.72 28.78 -5.04
C THR A 543 16.62 27.54 -4.95
N PRO A 544 16.35 26.44 -5.68
CA PRO A 544 17.13 25.22 -5.62
C PRO A 544 18.45 25.41 -6.36
N ALA A 545 19.53 24.94 -5.76
CA ALA A 545 20.89 25.02 -6.30
C ALA A 545 21.65 23.73 -6.01
N ILE A 546 22.56 23.35 -6.90
CA ILE A 546 23.43 22.18 -6.71
C ILE A 546 24.69 22.62 -5.97
N PHE A 547 24.94 22.04 -4.78
CA PHE A 547 26.01 22.46 -3.88
C PHE A 547 27.31 21.67 -4.03
N PHE A 548 28.46 22.37 -4.02
CA PHE A 548 29.78 21.76 -4.00
C PHE A 548 30.49 21.99 -2.66
N TYR A 549 30.88 20.91 -1.96
CA TYR A 549 31.45 20.96 -0.61
C TYR A 549 32.90 20.42 -0.54
N TYR A 550 33.69 20.95 0.41
CA TYR A 550 35.13 20.66 0.61
C TYR A 550 35.43 20.26 2.06
N PRO A 551 36.54 19.55 2.33
CA PRO A 551 36.97 19.25 3.69
C PRO A 551 37.45 20.49 4.47
N HIS A 552 37.27 20.42 5.79
CA HIS A 552 37.45 21.45 6.82
C HIS A 552 38.69 22.36 6.73
N GLY A 553 38.54 23.61 7.20
CA GLY A 553 39.63 24.36 7.84
C GLY A 553 40.07 25.70 7.24
N LEU A 554 39.51 26.16 6.12
CA LEU A 554 39.90 27.43 5.51
C LEU A 554 39.16 28.61 6.15
N ASN A 555 39.92 29.62 6.60
CA ASN A 555 39.33 30.91 7.00
C ASN A 555 38.59 31.54 5.81
N PRO A 556 37.49 32.28 6.02
CA PRO A 556 36.72 32.89 4.93
C PRO A 556 37.53 33.78 3.98
N SER A 557 38.60 34.40 4.49
CA SER A 557 39.56 35.22 3.75
C SER A 557 40.56 34.42 2.90
N ASP A 558 40.73 33.13 3.17
CA ASP A 558 41.68 32.23 2.49
C ASP A 558 40.96 31.30 1.50
N ARG A 559 39.68 31.57 1.21
CA ARG A 559 38.89 30.77 0.26
C ARG A 559 39.49 30.89 -1.15
N PRO A 560 39.83 29.77 -1.81
CA PRO A 560 40.36 29.81 -3.16
C PRO A 560 39.29 30.23 -4.16
N ASN A 561 39.63 31.12 -5.09
CA ASN A 561 38.83 31.35 -6.30
C ASN A 561 38.83 30.06 -7.11
N LEU A 562 37.67 29.42 -7.27
CA LEU A 562 37.56 28.23 -8.08
C LEU A 562 37.54 28.63 -9.57
N PRO A 563 38.51 28.15 -10.37
CA PRO A 563 38.44 28.28 -11.81
C PRO A 563 37.32 27.41 -12.40
N PHE A 564 36.32 28.06 -13.00
CA PHE A 564 35.35 27.42 -13.87
C PHE A 564 35.61 27.86 -15.32
N LYS A 565 35.57 26.90 -16.25
CA LYS A 565 35.55 27.18 -17.69
C LYS A 565 34.51 26.28 -18.31
N VAL A 566 33.57 26.87 -19.03
CA VAL A 566 32.55 26.13 -19.75
C VAL A 566 32.83 26.31 -21.25
N LYS A 567 32.74 25.22 -22.01
CA LYS A 567 33.02 25.22 -23.45
C LYS A 567 32.01 24.35 -24.17
N GLN A 568 31.00 25.00 -24.76
CA GLN A 568 30.00 24.50 -25.72
C GLN A 568 29.18 23.25 -25.34
N ASN A 569 29.69 22.32 -24.50
CA ASN A 569 29.10 21.08 -24.00
C ASN A 569 29.89 20.51 -22.79
N GLU A 570 30.84 21.26 -22.21
CA GLU A 570 31.74 20.78 -21.16
C GLU A 570 31.89 21.83 -20.07
N ILE A 571 31.60 21.49 -18.81
CA ILE A 571 31.94 22.30 -17.62
C ILE A 571 33.17 21.68 -16.98
N VAL A 572 34.23 22.48 -16.83
CA VAL A 572 35.42 22.09 -16.08
C VAL A 572 35.42 22.81 -14.74
N VAL A 573 35.42 22.05 -13.66
CA VAL A 573 35.64 22.52 -12.30
C VAL A 573 37.04 22.11 -11.89
N ALA A 574 37.90 23.05 -11.52
CA ALA A 574 39.26 22.74 -11.10
C ALA A 574 39.59 23.34 -9.73
N TYR A 575 40.46 22.65 -9.00
CA TYR A 575 41.04 23.13 -7.75
C TYR A 575 42.56 23.20 -7.88
N GLY A 576 43.12 24.35 -7.56
CA GLY A 576 44.56 24.60 -7.52
C GLY A 576 44.99 25.08 -6.15
N GLU A 577 46.21 24.73 -5.76
CA GLU A 577 46.85 25.21 -4.54
C GLU A 577 48.30 25.58 -4.88
N ASN A 578 48.76 26.78 -4.48
CA ASN A 578 50.07 27.32 -4.85
C ASN A 578 50.35 27.32 -6.37
N ARG A 579 49.34 27.67 -7.19
CA ARG A 579 49.37 27.65 -8.67
C ARG A 579 49.57 26.29 -9.33
N LEU A 580 49.56 25.21 -8.55
CA LEU A 580 49.59 23.84 -9.06
C LEU A 580 48.18 23.27 -9.05
N LEU A 581 47.75 22.74 -10.20
CA LEU A 581 46.50 21.99 -10.31
C LEU A 581 46.54 20.78 -9.37
N LYS A 582 45.56 20.68 -8.47
CA LYS A 582 45.41 19.55 -7.54
C LYS A 582 44.39 18.55 -8.05
N TRP A 583 43.31 19.02 -8.64
CA TRP A 583 42.35 18.17 -9.36
C TRP A 583 41.49 19.00 -10.33
N ASN A 584 40.92 18.33 -11.33
CA ASN A 584 39.83 18.87 -12.15
C ASN A 584 38.73 17.81 -12.35
N TYR A 585 37.51 18.27 -12.59
CA TYR A 585 36.34 17.47 -12.88
C TYR A 585 35.66 18.04 -14.12
N ARG A 586 35.38 17.18 -15.10
CA ARG A 586 34.82 17.56 -16.40
C ARG A 586 33.41 16.97 -16.53
N ILE A 587 32.41 17.82 -16.61
CA ILE A 587 31.02 17.45 -16.89
C ILE A 587 30.80 17.69 -18.38
N LYS A 588 30.76 16.62 -19.17
CA LYS A 588 30.41 16.71 -20.60
C LYS A 588 28.94 16.40 -20.80
N SER A 589 28.19 17.35 -21.33
CA SER A 589 26.78 17.19 -21.66
C SER A 589 26.45 18.03 -22.90
N VAL A 590 25.83 17.39 -23.89
CA VAL A 590 25.32 18.05 -25.11
C VAL A 590 24.16 19.02 -24.84
N TYR A 591 23.73 19.11 -23.59
CA TYR A 591 22.56 19.83 -23.14
C TYR A 591 22.87 21.16 -22.43
N ILE A 592 24.12 21.63 -22.52
CA ILE A 592 24.61 22.89 -21.93
C ILE A 592 24.76 23.89 -23.08
N LEU A 593 23.87 24.90 -23.17
CA LEU A 593 23.85 25.85 -24.28
C LEU A 593 24.58 27.16 -24.00
N ASN A 594 24.41 27.72 -22.81
CA ASN A 594 25.01 29.01 -22.44
C ASN A 594 25.32 29.07 -20.95
N GLU A 595 26.16 30.01 -20.56
CA GLU A 595 26.62 30.20 -19.19
C GLU A 595 26.55 31.67 -18.78
N GLU A 596 26.11 31.93 -17.55
CA GLU A 596 26.35 33.20 -16.88
C GLU A 596 26.97 32.90 -15.52
N VAL A 597 28.12 33.51 -15.24
CA VAL A 597 28.78 33.27 -13.95
C VAL A 597 28.74 34.51 -13.09
N HIS A 598 28.18 34.34 -11.90
CA HIS A 598 28.05 35.38 -10.91
C HIS A 598 28.59 34.87 -9.57
N GLN A 599 29.83 35.28 -9.24
CA GLN A 599 30.51 34.91 -7.99
C GLN A 599 30.64 33.37 -7.82
N GLU A 600 29.96 32.80 -6.82
CA GLU A 600 29.96 31.37 -6.49
C GLU A 600 28.80 30.61 -7.18
N VAL A 601 28.05 31.25 -8.08
CA VAL A 601 26.90 30.66 -8.78
C VAL A 601 27.17 30.59 -10.28
N LEU A 602 27.19 29.38 -10.83
CA LEU A 602 27.21 29.11 -12.27
C LEU A 602 25.78 28.86 -12.74
N LYS A 603 25.25 29.78 -13.54
CA LYS A 603 23.97 29.65 -14.23
C LYS A 603 24.21 29.00 -15.58
N ILE A 604 23.52 27.90 -15.84
CA ILE A 604 23.60 27.11 -17.07
C ILE A 604 22.27 27.26 -17.79
N LEU A 605 22.30 27.85 -18.97
CA LEU A 605 21.18 27.82 -19.90
C LEU A 605 21.15 26.47 -20.59
N THR A 606 20.01 25.80 -20.52
CA THR A 606 19.82 24.45 -21.03
C THR A 606 19.26 24.47 -22.45
N VAL A 607 19.28 23.31 -23.13
CA VAL A 607 18.70 23.16 -24.49
C VAL A 607 17.21 23.49 -24.55
N GLU A 608 16.50 23.40 -23.43
CA GLU A 608 15.08 23.75 -23.31
C GLU A 608 14.84 25.25 -23.03
N GLY A 609 15.91 26.07 -22.94
CA GLY A 609 15.79 27.50 -22.63
C GLY A 609 15.60 27.79 -21.15
N GLU A 610 15.82 26.80 -20.29
CA GLU A 610 15.67 26.91 -18.84
C GLU A 610 16.99 27.27 -18.16
N ASP A 611 16.92 27.91 -17.00
CA ASP A 611 18.08 28.27 -16.19
C ASP A 611 18.32 27.25 -15.08
N VAL A 612 19.45 26.54 -15.11
CA VAL A 612 19.91 25.66 -14.02
C VAL A 612 21.02 26.36 -13.23
N TYR A 613 20.86 26.46 -11.92
CA TYR A 613 21.81 27.13 -11.04
C TYR A 613 22.68 26.12 -10.28
N LEU A 614 23.99 26.21 -10.43
CA LEU A 614 24.99 25.49 -9.64
C LEU A 614 25.61 26.47 -8.64
N GLU A 615 25.53 26.20 -7.33
CA GLU A 615 26.06 27.07 -6.28
C GLU A 615 27.22 26.39 -5.53
N LEU A 616 28.41 26.99 -5.54
CA LEU A 616 29.62 26.45 -4.92
C LEU A 616 29.69 26.86 -3.44
N LYS A 617 29.00 26.15 -2.52
CA LYS A 617 29.08 26.45 -1.09
C LYS A 617 30.27 25.80 -0.39
N THR A 618 31.31 26.57 -0.14
CA THR A 618 32.42 26.12 0.73
C THR A 618 32.07 26.28 2.21
N GLY A 619 31.96 25.16 2.93
CA GLY A 619 32.01 25.12 4.39
C GLY A 619 30.66 25.22 5.12
N LEU A 620 30.14 24.07 5.55
CA LEU A 620 29.36 23.86 6.77
C LEU A 620 29.38 22.35 7.05
N ASN A 621 29.56 21.95 8.32
CA ASN A 621 29.44 20.55 8.72
C ASN A 621 28.03 20.06 8.35
N LEU A 622 27.93 19.20 7.34
CA LEU A 622 26.74 18.37 7.20
C LEU A 622 26.73 17.39 8.38
N PRO A 623 25.62 17.28 9.13
CA PRO A 623 25.46 16.19 10.10
C PRO A 623 25.74 14.87 9.36
N VAL A 624 26.56 14.02 9.95
CA VAL A 624 27.02 12.75 9.37
C VAL A 624 25.85 11.81 9.00
N ASP A 625 24.63 12.12 9.46
CA ASP A 625 23.39 11.40 9.18
C ASP A 625 22.66 11.80 7.89
N GLU A 626 23.10 12.81 7.12
CA GLU A 626 22.57 13.05 5.77
C GLU A 626 23.25 12.12 4.74
N ALA A 627 23.18 10.81 5.01
CA ALA A 627 23.79 9.78 4.20
C ALA A 627 23.15 9.74 2.80
N THR A 628 24.02 9.93 1.79
CA THR A 628 23.83 9.77 0.35
C THR A 628 23.19 10.95 -0.38
N SER A 629 23.96 11.58 -1.28
CA SER A 629 23.36 12.16 -2.47
C SER A 629 22.67 11.01 -3.23
N PHE A 630 21.34 10.98 -3.20
CA PHE A 630 20.50 9.98 -3.88
C PHE A 630 20.81 9.87 -5.38
N LEU A 631 21.47 10.88 -5.94
CA LEU A 631 21.91 10.98 -7.33
C LEU A 631 23.05 10.01 -7.69
N ARG A 632 23.81 9.51 -6.70
CA ARG A 632 24.83 8.48 -6.94
C ARG A 632 24.21 7.15 -7.37
N SER A 633 23.01 6.87 -6.90
CA SER A 633 22.35 5.58 -7.04
C SER A 633 21.91 5.27 -8.47
N TRP A 634 21.69 6.27 -9.32
CA TRP A 634 21.21 6.11 -10.72
C TRP A 634 22.26 6.51 -11.77
N ARG A 635 23.46 6.93 -11.35
CA ARG A 635 24.49 7.60 -12.16
C ARG A 635 24.92 6.85 -13.42
N CYS A 636 24.98 5.53 -13.35
CA CYS A 636 25.48 4.69 -14.44
C CYS A 636 24.37 3.85 -15.09
N ALA A 637 23.10 4.15 -14.79
CA ALA A 637 21.99 3.45 -15.42
C ALA A 637 21.88 3.83 -16.91
N ASP A 638 21.81 2.83 -17.78
CA ASP A 638 21.73 3.03 -19.24
C ASP A 638 20.28 3.07 -19.71
N PHE A 639 19.75 4.27 -19.97
CA PHE A 639 18.39 4.49 -20.46
C PHE A 639 18.28 4.55 -21.99
N THR A 640 19.28 4.07 -22.73
CA THR A 640 19.31 4.22 -24.20
C THR A 640 18.08 3.59 -24.86
N GLY A 641 17.27 4.41 -25.54
CA GLY A 641 16.05 3.95 -26.23
C GLY A 641 14.84 3.72 -25.32
N ALA A 642 14.94 3.96 -24.01
CA ALA A 642 13.79 3.88 -23.11
C ALA A 642 12.71 4.90 -23.50
N ILE A 643 11.44 4.54 -23.31
CA ILE A 643 10.27 5.37 -23.63
C ILE A 643 9.51 5.77 -22.35
N GLY A 644 8.74 6.85 -22.38
CA GLY A 644 7.80 7.22 -21.31
C GLY A 644 8.35 8.10 -20.19
N LEU A 645 9.63 8.44 -20.26
CA LEU A 645 10.17 9.63 -19.60
C LEU A 645 10.13 10.79 -20.61
N GLY A 646 9.69 11.97 -20.18
CA GLY A 646 9.77 13.18 -21.01
C GLY A 646 11.22 13.64 -21.17
N GLU A 647 11.45 14.54 -22.13
CA GLU A 647 12.79 15.11 -22.36
C GLU A 647 13.36 15.72 -21.07
N ARG A 648 12.50 16.38 -20.29
CA ARG A 648 12.81 16.95 -18.98
C ARG A 648 13.24 15.92 -17.93
N GLU A 649 12.53 14.81 -17.74
CA GLU A 649 12.90 13.79 -16.74
C GLU A 649 14.20 13.07 -17.13
N ILE A 650 14.33 12.72 -18.42
CA ILE A 650 15.57 12.14 -18.98
C ILE A 650 16.72 13.14 -18.79
N TYR A 651 16.47 14.41 -19.04
CA TYR A 651 17.42 15.49 -18.89
C TYR A 651 17.89 15.64 -17.44
N ILE A 652 16.96 15.70 -16.49
CA ILE A 652 17.25 15.77 -15.06
C ILE A 652 18.05 14.53 -14.62
N LEU A 653 17.62 13.32 -14.96
CA LEU A 653 18.36 12.09 -14.62
C LEU A 653 19.79 12.10 -15.21
N LYS A 654 19.97 12.59 -16.45
CA LYS A 654 21.29 12.72 -17.10
C LYS A 654 22.18 13.80 -16.47
N ILE A 655 21.65 14.98 -16.14
CA ILE A 655 22.40 16.05 -15.44
C ILE A 655 22.82 15.56 -14.06
N LEU A 656 21.90 14.97 -13.30
CA LEU A 656 22.16 14.49 -11.95
C LEU A 656 23.22 13.36 -11.97
N GLY A 657 23.22 12.51 -13.00
CA GLY A 657 24.30 11.54 -13.23
C GLY A 657 25.65 12.19 -13.59
N ALA A 658 25.66 13.32 -14.28
CA ALA A 658 26.87 14.03 -14.67
C ALA A 658 27.49 14.86 -13.53
N ILE A 659 26.67 15.45 -12.65
CA ILE A 659 27.10 16.27 -11.51
C ILE A 659 27.31 15.37 -10.29
N SER A 660 28.40 14.62 -10.31
CA SER A 660 28.84 13.80 -9.18
C SER A 660 29.80 14.59 -8.31
N LEU A 661 29.47 14.77 -7.03
CA LEU A 661 30.48 15.01 -6.00
C LEU A 661 30.47 13.89 -4.97
N PRO A 662 31.65 13.45 -4.52
CA PRO A 662 31.77 12.50 -3.42
C PRO A 662 31.35 13.12 -2.07
N ASN A 663 30.94 12.26 -1.14
CA ASN A 663 30.58 12.57 0.25
C ASN A 663 31.51 13.60 0.93
N THR A 664 30.99 14.25 1.95
CA THR A 664 31.62 15.19 2.91
C THR A 664 32.81 14.66 3.72
N SER A 665 33.47 13.61 3.23
CA SER A 665 34.76 13.13 3.72
C SER A 665 35.58 12.58 2.55
N TYR A 666 35.54 13.26 1.41
CA TYR A 666 36.36 12.89 0.26
C TYR A 666 37.84 13.13 0.57
N ASN A 667 38.58 12.02 0.72
CA ASN A 667 40.03 12.02 0.68
C ASN A 667 40.48 11.38 -0.64
N PRO A 668 40.98 12.16 -1.62
CA PRO A 668 41.38 11.66 -2.94
C PRO A 668 42.47 10.57 -2.89
N ARG A 669 43.14 10.37 -1.75
CA ARG A 669 44.13 9.29 -1.58
C ARG A 669 43.53 7.88 -1.55
N ASN A 670 42.23 7.71 -1.28
CA ASN A 670 41.65 6.41 -0.92
C ASN A 670 40.70 5.76 -1.97
N ASP A 671 40.37 6.42 -3.08
CA ASP A 671 39.47 5.86 -4.11
C ASP A 671 40.25 5.37 -5.35
N SER A 672 40.54 4.08 -5.43
CA SER A 672 41.36 3.51 -6.51
C SER A 672 40.67 3.46 -7.88
N LYS A 673 39.33 3.45 -7.95
CA LYS A 673 38.57 3.37 -9.20
C LYS A 673 38.39 4.74 -9.86
N LEU A 674 38.17 5.80 -9.08
CA LEU A 674 38.20 7.18 -9.58
C LEU A 674 39.63 7.61 -9.96
N ASN A 675 40.64 7.10 -9.24
CA ASN A 675 42.05 7.45 -9.42
C ASN A 675 42.69 6.95 -10.71
N PHE A 676 42.02 6.12 -11.51
CA PHE A 676 42.55 5.68 -12.81
C PHE A 676 42.54 6.82 -13.85
N GLY A 677 41.63 7.80 -13.73
CA GLY A 677 41.63 9.03 -14.54
C GLY A 677 42.35 10.21 -13.89
N LEU A 678 42.62 10.15 -12.57
CA LEU A 678 43.19 11.26 -11.79
C LEU A 678 44.72 11.21 -11.65
N ARG A 679 45.36 10.06 -11.85
CA ARG A 679 46.83 9.90 -11.73
C ARG A 679 47.63 10.16 -13.01
N HIS A 680 46.98 10.50 -14.13
CA HIS A 680 47.69 10.80 -15.39
C HIS A 680 47.81 12.30 -15.69
N ASN A 681 47.32 13.17 -14.79
CA ASN A 681 47.51 14.61 -14.84
C ASN A 681 48.32 15.15 -13.66
N GLU A 682 49.21 14.34 -13.06
CA GLU A 682 50.38 14.89 -12.37
C GLU A 682 51.39 15.37 -13.43
N GLY A 683 51.00 16.37 -14.20
CA GLY A 683 51.92 17.19 -14.98
C GLY A 683 52.09 18.52 -14.27
N GLU A 684 53.26 19.15 -14.43
CA GLU A 684 53.53 20.54 -14.06
C GLU A 684 52.68 21.50 -14.91
N TYR A 685 51.35 21.40 -14.85
CA TYR A 685 50.45 22.33 -15.51
C TYR A 685 50.18 23.48 -14.54
N ASP A 686 50.53 24.68 -14.98
CA ASP A 686 50.13 25.91 -14.34
C ASP A 686 48.60 25.98 -14.36
N LEU A 687 47.97 26.39 -13.24
CA LEU A 687 46.53 26.58 -13.15
C LEU A 687 46.04 27.54 -14.26
N ASP A 688 46.88 28.51 -14.62
CA ASP A 688 46.64 29.49 -15.68
C ASP A 688 46.66 28.90 -17.11
N GLU A 689 47.30 27.73 -17.33
CA GLU A 689 47.29 27.03 -18.63
C GLU A 689 46.04 26.16 -18.84
N LEU A 690 45.43 25.70 -17.74
CA LEU A 690 44.20 24.91 -17.76
C LEU A 690 42.93 25.80 -17.83
N LEU A 691 43.01 26.96 -17.18
CA LEU A 691 42.02 28.04 -17.18
C LEU A 691 41.83 28.70 -18.55
#